data_AF-A0A257SJT1-F1
#
_entry.id   AF-A0A257SJT1-F1
#
_cell.length_a   1.000
_cell.length_b   1.000
_cell.length_c   1.000
_cell.angle_alpha   90.00
_cell.angle_beta   90.00
_cell.angle_gamma   90.00
#
_symmetry.space_group_name_H-M   'P 1'
#
loop_
_entity.id
_entity.type
_entity.pdbx_description
1 polymer ?
#
loop_
_entity_poly.entity_id
_entity_poly.type
_entity_poly.pdbx_seq_one_letter_code
_entity_poly.pdbx_strand_id
1 'polypeptide(L)'
;DSHDIRQRAFYYTHVYADPKNENLVYMQNTSLFKSVDGGKTLTTLRGTHGDFHDLWIDPDQGEHLVVGNDGGGAVTTDGGKTWTPETYSTAQLYHVAATARIPYDLCGAQQDDGTICVSSTAGLAAAGGRGGRGGGRGAPAPPPYDAGGAEPGYIAPDPLDPDVFFSGSNNGGFLERLNRRTGEAREVNPYPLMFSGEPSSALVERWQWTYPIIFSPVDPHLLYASSQHLWKTTDGGQRWTRISPDLTRHDPSTMGPSGGPITHDMNAPEVYGTIFAIGPSKKDVNVIWTGSDDGLVYVTRDGGKTWTNVTPKDMPDFGRVSQIDASAFDGGGAYVAVKRPLLDDQSPYIFRTHDYGKTWTKIVNGIRANDYVHAVREDPTRRGLLYAATQHGVYISYDDGDQWSSLSLNLPDVPVSDLIVVRNDLAISTHGRGFYILDHIAPLQQYTPQVAASDAWLFAPPTAVRSTDGATITYWLKHPAQRVSIDILDASGRVIRAFKPDTGKAAPDTARGGFGRGKLGSDAPPKTAGINHFVWDLRYASATSFPSMILWGASTQGPAAPPGTYQVRLVADGRTLTQPVTVVRNPLFTDVSNADLRAQFALAIRIRDRLSEANQAVIDVRNVNAQVQDRLKKSDDAQLKALGDTLDAHAAAIEQNVYQVQNQSGQDPLNFPIKINNRIGTLLSTVDRGDGRPIASAGPIFDYLSGQLKVQTDALARVWATDLAAFNARARKL
;
A
#
# COMPACT_ATOMS: atom_id res chain seq x y z
N ASP A 1 2.74 -0.52 53.97
CA ASP A 1 1.48 -0.36 53.23
C ASP A 1 1.66 0.75 52.19
N SER A 2 2.36 0.46 51.09
CA SER A 2 2.60 1.45 50.03
C SER A 2 1.48 1.37 49.00
N HIS A 3 0.89 2.51 48.63
CA HIS A 3 -0.09 2.56 47.54
C HIS A 3 0.57 2.36 46.16
N ASP A 4 1.88 2.56 46.06
CA ASP A 4 2.63 2.45 44.80
C ASP A 4 2.70 1.03 44.24
N ILE A 5 2.39 0.00 45.04
CA ILE A 5 2.31 -1.41 44.60
C ILE A 5 0.87 -1.89 44.35
N ARG A 6 -0.13 -1.01 44.51
CA ARG A 6 -1.56 -1.31 44.31
C ARG A 6 -2.25 -0.17 43.56
N GLN A 7 -1.58 0.44 42.57
CA GLN A 7 -2.10 1.61 41.86
C GLN A 7 -3.37 1.27 41.06
N ARG A 8 -3.36 0.13 40.34
CA ARG A 8 -4.52 -0.45 39.64
C ARG A 8 -4.61 -1.95 39.96
N ALA A 9 -5.14 -2.26 41.14
CA ALA A 9 -4.97 -3.58 41.77
C ALA A 9 -5.58 -4.75 40.99
N PHE A 10 -6.67 -4.50 40.26
CA PHE A 10 -7.31 -5.52 39.41
C PHE A 10 -6.50 -5.84 38.14
N TYR A 11 -5.55 -4.97 37.77
CA TYR A 11 -4.89 -4.99 36.46
C TYR A 11 -3.44 -5.52 36.53
N TYR A 12 -2.64 -5.16 37.54
CA TYR A 12 -1.20 -5.51 37.56
C TYR A 12 -0.68 -6.29 38.79
N THR A 13 -1.38 -6.29 39.93
CA THR A 13 -0.78 -6.62 41.24
C THR A 13 -0.47 -8.11 41.42
N HIS A 14 0.67 -8.55 40.90
CA HIS A 14 1.25 -9.89 41.10
C HIS A 14 2.54 -9.82 41.92
N VAL A 15 2.76 -10.83 42.78
CA VAL A 15 3.95 -10.93 43.64
C VAL A 15 4.62 -12.29 43.42
N TYR A 16 5.91 -12.27 43.10
CA TYR A 16 6.71 -13.47 42.84
C TYR A 16 7.89 -13.52 43.80
N ALA A 17 8.06 -14.64 44.50
CA ALA A 17 9.26 -14.91 45.25
C ALA A 17 10.26 -15.67 44.38
N ASP A 18 11.54 -15.38 44.54
CA ASP A 18 12.59 -16.18 43.91
C ASP A 18 12.56 -17.62 44.45
N PRO A 19 12.68 -18.64 43.59
CA PRO A 19 12.53 -20.05 43.97
C PRO A 19 13.66 -20.58 44.86
N LYS A 20 14.78 -19.86 44.98
CA LYS A 20 15.96 -20.23 45.78
C LYS A 20 16.29 -19.23 46.88
N ASN A 21 15.69 -18.03 46.89
CA ASN A 21 15.94 -17.00 47.89
C ASN A 21 14.64 -16.29 48.32
N GLU A 22 14.12 -16.67 49.49
CA GLU A 22 12.89 -16.11 50.07
C GLU A 22 12.93 -14.58 50.32
N ASN A 23 14.12 -13.97 50.41
CA ASN A 23 14.24 -12.53 50.59
C ASN A 23 14.16 -11.75 49.26
N LEU A 24 14.33 -12.44 48.13
CA LEU A 24 14.25 -11.85 46.81
C LEU A 24 12.81 -11.96 46.30
N VAL A 25 12.13 -10.82 46.24
CA VAL A 25 10.71 -10.73 45.86
C VAL A 25 10.55 -9.69 44.76
N TYR A 26 9.74 -10.00 43.76
CA TYR A 26 9.35 -9.11 42.68
C TYR A 26 7.87 -8.78 42.79
N MET A 27 7.49 -7.54 42.53
CA MET A 27 6.10 -7.11 42.52
C MET A 27 5.82 -6.35 41.24
N GLN A 28 4.77 -6.75 40.54
CA GLN A 28 4.36 -6.14 39.28
C GLN A 28 3.31 -5.06 39.52
N ASN A 29 3.46 -3.96 38.81
CA ASN A 29 2.53 -2.83 38.73
C ASN A 29 2.82 -2.07 37.41
N THR A 30 2.36 -0.83 37.28
CA THR A 30 2.86 0.13 36.26
C THR A 30 4.39 0.19 36.21
N SER A 31 5.07 -0.12 37.31
CA SER A 31 6.50 -0.41 37.37
C SER A 31 6.77 -1.81 37.92
N LEU A 32 7.90 -2.40 37.53
CA LEU A 32 8.42 -3.62 38.15
C LEU A 32 9.22 -3.26 39.40
N PHE A 33 8.83 -3.80 40.55
CA PHE A 33 9.54 -3.63 41.81
C PHE A 33 10.33 -4.88 42.18
N LYS A 34 11.46 -4.67 42.84
CA LYS A 34 12.32 -5.70 43.44
C LYS A 34 12.57 -5.39 44.90
N SER A 35 12.57 -6.44 45.71
CA SER A 35 12.99 -6.44 47.10
C SER A 35 14.08 -7.48 47.30
N VAL A 36 15.03 -7.19 48.18
CA VAL A 36 16.08 -8.14 48.60
C VAL A 36 16.03 -8.44 50.11
N ASP A 37 14.98 -7.99 50.79
CA ASP A 37 14.78 -8.11 52.24
C ASP A 37 13.38 -8.64 52.60
N GLY A 38 12.78 -9.41 51.69
CA GLY A 38 11.48 -10.05 51.89
C GLY A 38 10.28 -9.10 51.74
N GLY A 39 10.41 -8.03 50.95
CA GLY A 39 9.35 -7.06 50.67
C GLY A 39 9.31 -5.87 51.63
N LYS A 40 10.32 -5.66 52.48
CA LYS A 40 10.34 -4.54 53.44
C LYS A 40 10.74 -3.24 52.75
N THR A 41 11.73 -3.31 51.86
CA THR A 41 12.12 -2.22 50.98
C THR A 41 11.98 -2.62 49.52
N LEU A 42 11.58 -1.66 48.69
CA LEU A 42 11.32 -1.85 47.26
C LEU A 42 12.20 -0.90 46.47
N THR A 43 12.77 -1.41 45.39
CA THR A 43 13.43 -0.62 44.35
C THR A 43 12.74 -0.89 43.02
N THR A 44 12.62 0.15 42.19
CA THR A 44 12.10 0.00 40.84
C THR A 44 13.18 -0.58 39.93
N LEU A 45 12.85 -1.64 39.21
CA LEU A 45 13.63 -2.14 38.08
C LEU A 45 13.16 -1.45 36.81
N ARG A 46 14.11 -0.93 36.04
CA ARG A 46 13.82 -0.39 34.71
C ARG A 46 13.63 -1.57 33.74
N GLY A 47 12.47 -1.66 33.10
CA GLY A 47 12.21 -2.63 32.03
C GLY A 47 12.25 -2.02 30.63
N THR A 48 11.71 -2.76 29.65
CA THR A 48 11.57 -2.33 28.25
C THR A 48 10.38 -1.37 28.05
N HIS A 49 9.33 -1.54 28.83
CA HIS A 49 8.13 -0.70 28.87
C HIS A 49 7.59 -0.56 30.31
N GLY A 50 6.55 0.25 30.52
CA GLY A 50 5.73 0.24 31.75
C GLY A 50 4.68 -0.89 31.73
N ASP A 51 3.85 -0.96 32.77
CA ASP A 51 2.68 -1.87 32.85
C ASP A 51 3.05 -3.36 32.76
N PHE A 52 3.56 -3.89 33.88
CA PHE A 52 4.02 -5.27 33.96
C PHE A 52 2.89 -6.20 34.40
N HIS A 53 2.68 -7.27 33.64
CA HIS A 53 1.57 -8.21 33.84
C HIS A 53 2.00 -9.62 34.22
N ASP A 54 3.18 -10.06 33.76
CA ASP A 54 3.67 -11.41 34.04
C ASP A 54 5.18 -11.45 34.24
N LEU A 55 5.64 -12.35 35.10
CA LEU A 55 7.05 -12.56 35.42
C LEU A 55 7.31 -14.04 35.63
N TRP A 56 8.23 -14.57 34.83
CA TRP A 56 8.81 -15.88 35.05
C TRP A 56 10.24 -15.74 35.58
N ILE A 57 10.55 -16.52 36.61
CA ILE A 57 11.88 -16.62 37.23
C ILE A 57 12.39 -18.03 36.96
N ASP A 58 13.58 -18.14 36.37
CA ASP A 58 14.21 -19.44 36.14
C ASP A 58 14.46 -20.14 37.49
N PRO A 59 13.89 -21.35 37.73
CA PRO A 59 14.05 -22.06 38.99
C PRO A 59 15.50 -22.45 39.27
N ASP A 60 16.32 -22.58 38.23
CA ASP A 60 17.72 -22.94 38.35
C ASP A 60 18.63 -21.72 38.49
N GLN A 61 18.24 -20.58 37.92
CA GLN A 61 19.06 -19.37 37.83
C GLN A 61 18.23 -18.09 38.11
N GLY A 62 18.11 -17.66 39.37
CA GLY A 62 17.27 -16.51 39.77
C GLY A 62 17.62 -15.13 39.15
N GLU A 63 18.73 -15.02 38.40
CA GLU A 63 19.04 -13.82 37.60
C GLU A 63 18.48 -13.88 36.16
N HIS A 64 17.99 -15.04 35.74
CA HIS A 64 17.33 -15.25 34.46
C HIS A 64 15.82 -15.06 34.63
N LEU A 65 15.32 -13.93 34.10
CA LEU A 65 13.92 -13.54 34.21
C LEU A 65 13.33 -13.30 32.83
N VAL A 66 12.04 -13.60 32.68
CA VAL A 66 11.23 -13.18 31.54
C VAL A 66 10.08 -12.33 32.06
N VAL A 67 9.96 -11.10 31.58
CA VAL A 67 8.85 -10.20 31.91
C VAL A 67 7.91 -10.08 30.73
N GLY A 68 6.61 -9.99 31.01
CA GLY A 68 5.59 -9.49 30.09
C GLY A 68 5.10 -8.13 30.56
N ASN A 69 5.15 -7.15 29.67
CA ASN A 69 4.61 -5.82 29.87
C ASN A 69 3.85 -5.35 28.61
N ASP A 70 3.24 -4.17 28.66
CA ASP A 70 2.40 -3.68 27.55
C ASP A 70 3.17 -3.45 26.23
N GLY A 71 4.48 -3.21 26.29
CA GLY A 71 5.35 -3.16 25.10
C GLY A 71 5.68 -4.53 24.52
N GLY A 72 5.70 -5.57 25.36
CA GLY A 72 5.96 -6.94 24.97
C GLY A 72 6.68 -7.77 26.05
N GLY A 73 7.18 -8.92 25.62
CA GLY A 73 8.01 -9.82 26.43
C GLY A 73 9.50 -9.54 26.28
N ALA A 74 10.21 -9.44 27.40
CA ALA A 74 11.66 -9.22 27.45
C ALA A 74 12.37 -10.17 28.41
N VAL A 75 13.63 -10.51 28.08
CA VAL A 75 14.45 -11.44 28.86
C VAL A 75 15.65 -10.72 29.47
N THR A 76 16.00 -11.08 30.69
CA THR A 76 17.26 -10.67 31.35
C THR A 76 17.97 -11.91 31.86
N THR A 77 19.31 -11.87 31.89
CA THR A 77 20.15 -12.91 32.51
C THR A 77 21.08 -12.32 33.59
N ASP A 78 20.84 -11.07 34.00
CA ASP A 78 21.64 -10.34 34.99
C ASP A 78 20.79 -9.74 36.12
N GLY A 79 19.59 -10.30 36.33
CA GLY A 79 18.66 -9.93 37.38
C GLY A 79 17.92 -8.60 37.13
N GLY A 80 17.73 -8.23 35.86
CA GLY A 80 16.97 -7.06 35.43
C GLY A 80 17.78 -5.78 35.28
N LYS A 81 19.11 -5.86 35.15
CA LYS A 81 19.97 -4.69 34.88
C LYS A 81 19.92 -4.34 33.40
N THR A 82 19.89 -5.36 32.54
CA THR A 82 19.70 -5.22 31.09
C THR A 82 18.64 -6.20 30.59
N TRP A 83 17.96 -5.82 29.49
CA TRP A 83 16.89 -6.59 28.87
C TRP A 83 17.17 -6.77 27.38
N THR A 84 16.72 -7.88 26.81
CA THR A 84 16.75 -8.12 25.36
C THR A 84 15.86 -7.13 24.62
N PRO A 85 16.19 -6.75 23.37
CA PRO A 85 15.27 -6.02 22.51
C PRO A 85 14.09 -6.90 22.08
N GLU A 86 12.95 -6.26 21.79
CA GLU A 86 11.80 -6.89 21.15
C GLU A 86 12.04 -6.96 19.63
N THR A 87 11.94 -8.16 19.06
CA THR A 87 12.24 -8.42 17.63
C THR A 87 11.07 -9.04 16.88
N TYR A 88 9.88 -8.94 17.45
CA TYR A 88 8.61 -9.43 16.91
C TYR A 88 7.58 -8.30 16.98
N SER A 89 6.48 -8.43 16.22
CA SER A 89 5.43 -7.41 16.22
C SER A 89 4.56 -7.56 17.47
N THR A 90 4.38 -6.47 18.20
CA THR A 90 3.43 -6.32 19.32
C THR A 90 2.29 -5.37 18.98
N ALA A 91 2.26 -4.84 17.75
CA ALA A 91 1.33 -3.81 17.33
C ALA A 91 -0.13 -4.24 17.49
N GLN A 92 -0.86 -3.52 18.34
CA GLN A 92 -2.30 -3.65 18.55
C GLN A 92 -3.00 -2.40 18.01
N LEU A 93 -3.41 -2.48 16.75
CA LEU A 93 -4.02 -1.35 16.06
C LEU A 93 -5.53 -1.35 16.31
N TYR A 94 -6.08 -0.24 16.79
CA TYR A 94 -7.53 -0.12 17.04
C TYR A 94 -8.37 -0.04 15.77
N HIS A 95 -7.93 0.77 14.82
CA HIS A 95 -8.61 1.06 13.55
C HIS A 95 -7.59 1.27 12.43
N VAL A 96 -8.04 1.19 11.17
CA VAL A 96 -7.22 1.51 10.00
C VAL A 96 -7.85 2.65 9.20
N ALA A 97 -7.04 3.66 8.90
CA ALA A 97 -7.36 4.73 7.97
C ALA A 97 -6.30 4.80 6.86
N ALA A 98 -6.68 5.33 5.70
CA ALA A 98 -5.75 5.53 4.58
C ALA A 98 -5.69 7.00 4.17
N THR A 99 -4.48 7.50 3.91
CA THR A 99 -4.30 8.86 3.39
C THR A 99 -4.70 8.95 1.91
N ALA A 100 -5.05 10.15 1.45
CA ALA A 100 -5.33 10.41 0.03
C ALA A 100 -4.07 10.37 -0.87
N ARG A 101 -2.87 10.20 -0.28
CA ARG A 101 -1.57 10.16 -0.98
C ARG A 101 -1.48 9.00 -1.98
N ILE A 102 -0.57 9.12 -2.95
CA ILE A 102 -0.22 8.04 -3.89
C ILE A 102 1.31 7.83 -3.90
N PRO A 103 1.82 6.65 -3.50
CA PRO A 103 1.09 5.59 -2.79
C PRO A 103 0.46 6.11 -1.49
N TYR A 104 -0.61 5.45 -1.04
CA TYR A 104 -1.27 5.83 0.22
C TYR A 104 -0.46 5.32 1.41
N ASP A 105 -0.66 5.97 2.56
CA ASP A 105 -0.13 5.52 3.85
C ASP A 105 -1.30 4.99 4.68
N LEU A 106 -1.07 3.88 5.38
CA LEU A 106 -2.03 3.33 6.35
C LEU A 106 -1.69 3.87 7.73
N CYS A 107 -2.69 4.40 8.42
CA CYS A 107 -2.55 5.02 9.73
C CYS A 107 -3.47 4.33 10.74
N GLY A 108 -2.98 4.17 11.97
CA GLY A 108 -3.75 3.60 13.08
C GLY A 108 -3.13 3.99 14.42
N ALA A 109 -3.98 4.10 15.45
CA ALA A 109 -3.53 4.27 16.82
C ALA A 109 -3.13 2.89 17.35
N GLN A 110 -1.92 2.79 17.90
CA GLN A 110 -1.33 1.57 18.41
C GLN A 110 -1.31 1.64 19.93
N GLN A 111 -1.96 0.66 20.55
CA GLN A 111 -2.01 0.57 22.01
C GLN A 111 -0.59 0.58 22.59
N ASP A 112 -0.39 1.44 23.60
CA ASP A 112 0.86 1.65 24.35
C ASP A 112 2.08 2.13 23.51
N ASP A 113 1.87 2.53 22.24
CA ASP A 113 2.97 2.94 21.33
C ASP A 113 2.57 4.09 20.38
N GLY A 114 1.64 4.95 20.82
CA GLY A 114 1.25 6.16 20.09
C GLY A 114 0.46 5.92 18.81
N THR A 115 0.72 6.73 17.78
CA THR A 115 0.09 6.55 16.46
C THR A 115 1.12 6.21 15.41
N ILE A 116 0.76 5.41 14.43
CA ILE A 116 1.68 5.02 13.37
C ILE A 116 1.02 5.13 12.00
N CYS A 117 1.71 5.81 11.09
CA CYS A 117 1.44 5.79 9.66
C CYS A 117 2.59 5.11 8.92
N VAL A 118 2.27 4.13 8.07
CA VAL A 118 3.25 3.38 7.25
C VAL A 118 2.84 3.42 5.79
N SER A 119 3.81 3.63 4.89
CA SER A 119 3.54 3.57 3.46
C SER A 119 3.08 2.18 3.03
N SER A 120 2.04 2.11 2.18
CA SER A 120 1.56 0.86 1.57
C SER A 120 2.65 0.08 0.81
N THR A 121 3.75 0.74 0.44
CA THR A 121 4.91 0.12 -0.23
C THR A 121 6.02 -0.35 0.71
N ALA A 122 5.89 -0.17 2.04
CA ALA A 122 6.96 -0.45 3.00
C ALA A 122 7.43 -1.90 3.01
N GLY A 123 6.51 -2.87 2.98
CA GLY A 123 6.84 -4.29 2.92
C GLY A 123 7.53 -4.71 1.61
N LEU A 124 7.17 -4.06 0.49
CA LEU A 124 7.77 -4.31 -0.82
C LEU A 124 9.23 -3.81 -0.90
N ALA A 125 9.53 -2.68 -0.24
CA ALA A 125 10.89 -2.15 -0.13
C ALA A 125 11.79 -3.04 0.76
N ALA A 126 11.25 -3.61 1.85
CA ALA A 126 11.97 -4.53 2.74
C ALA A 126 12.30 -5.88 2.07
N ALA A 127 11.43 -6.37 1.18
CA ALA A 127 11.66 -7.57 0.38
C ALA A 127 12.64 -7.38 -0.81
N GLY A 128 13.35 -6.25 -0.88
CA GLY A 128 14.33 -5.96 -1.94
C GLY A 128 13.74 -5.41 -3.24
N GLY A 129 12.44 -5.06 -3.25
CA GLY A 129 11.74 -4.42 -4.36
C GLY A 129 12.24 -3.00 -4.61
N ARG A 130 13.32 -2.86 -5.37
CA ARG A 130 13.78 -1.55 -5.88
C ARG A 130 12.80 -1.06 -6.95
N GLY A 131 11.73 -0.40 -6.55
CA GLY A 131 10.74 0.20 -7.45
C GLY A 131 11.39 1.02 -8.56
N GLY A 132 10.92 0.81 -9.78
CA GLY A 132 11.38 1.42 -11.04
C GLY A 132 11.04 2.90 -11.17
N ARG A 133 11.35 3.71 -10.15
CA ARG A 133 11.34 5.17 -10.26
C ARG A 133 12.41 5.56 -11.28
N GLY A 134 11.97 6.15 -12.39
CA GLY A 134 12.84 6.58 -13.49
C GLY A 134 14.10 7.29 -12.99
N GLY A 135 15.27 6.68 -13.25
CA GLY A 135 16.58 7.35 -13.15
C GLY A 135 17.06 7.81 -11.77
N GLY A 136 16.46 7.37 -10.66
CA GLY A 136 16.92 7.64 -9.30
C GLY A 136 17.04 6.36 -8.49
N ARG A 137 17.78 6.37 -7.37
CA ARG A 137 17.68 5.26 -6.42
C ARG A 137 16.20 5.16 -6.04
N GLY A 138 15.53 4.04 -6.30
CA GLY A 138 14.19 3.79 -5.76
C GLY A 138 14.25 4.15 -4.28
N ALA A 139 13.56 5.23 -3.92
CA ALA A 139 13.63 5.73 -2.56
C ALA A 139 13.14 4.58 -1.67
N PRO A 140 13.84 4.26 -0.57
CA PRO A 140 13.26 3.39 0.43
C PRO A 140 11.88 3.94 0.78
N ALA A 141 10.94 3.04 1.12
CA ALA A 141 9.67 3.49 1.65
C ALA A 141 9.93 4.54 2.74
N PRO A 142 9.16 5.66 2.76
CA PRO A 142 9.32 6.66 3.80
C PRO A 142 9.30 5.97 5.18
N PRO A 143 10.13 6.43 6.14
CA PRO A 143 10.05 5.90 7.48
C PRO A 143 8.63 6.07 8.04
N PRO A 144 8.17 5.16 8.91
CA PRO A 144 6.95 5.36 9.66
C PRO A 144 6.95 6.72 10.39
N TYR A 145 5.77 7.27 10.64
CA TYR A 145 5.63 8.57 11.30
C TYR A 145 4.33 8.65 12.10
N ASP A 146 4.29 9.53 13.10
CA ASP A 146 3.11 9.78 13.94
C ASP A 146 2.05 10.62 13.22
N ALA A 147 0.78 10.35 13.51
CA ALA A 147 -0.39 11.06 13.01
C ALA A 147 -0.97 12.08 14.01
N GLY A 148 -0.23 12.40 15.08
CA GLY A 148 -0.74 13.17 16.22
C GLY A 148 -1.66 12.36 17.11
N GLY A 149 -2.21 12.95 18.16
CA GLY A 149 -2.99 12.21 19.17
C GLY A 149 -2.10 11.36 20.09
N ALA A 150 -2.60 10.22 20.55
CA ALA A 150 -1.88 9.28 21.39
C ALA A 150 -2.17 7.81 21.02
N GLU A 151 -1.81 6.88 21.92
CA GLU A 151 -1.96 5.41 21.77
C GLU A 151 -3.37 4.93 21.42
N PRO A 152 -4.45 5.45 22.04
CA PRO A 152 -5.78 5.02 21.65
C PRO A 152 -6.50 6.03 20.76
N GLY A 153 -7.30 5.47 19.85
CA GLY A 153 -8.37 6.23 19.22
C GLY A 153 -8.53 6.00 17.74
N TYR A 154 -9.36 6.86 17.17
CA TYR A 154 -9.50 7.01 15.73
C TYR A 154 -8.48 8.02 15.20
N ILE A 155 -8.04 7.76 13.97
CA ILE A 155 -7.27 8.71 13.17
C ILE A 155 -8.09 9.00 11.92
N ALA A 156 -8.31 10.29 11.65
CA ALA A 156 -8.96 10.78 10.43
C ALA A 156 -7.97 11.63 9.64
N PRO A 157 -7.28 11.06 8.64
CA PRO A 157 -6.53 11.84 7.66
C PRO A 157 -7.45 12.81 6.93
N ASP A 158 -7.01 14.06 6.76
CA ASP A 158 -7.76 15.05 6.01
C ASP A 158 -7.84 14.64 4.52
N PRO A 159 -9.04 14.51 3.92
CA PRO A 159 -9.19 14.09 2.52
C PRO A 159 -8.68 15.13 1.52
N LEU A 160 -8.50 16.39 1.94
CA LEU A 160 -8.07 17.52 1.11
C LEU A 160 -6.57 17.85 1.26
N ASP A 161 -5.96 17.52 2.40
CA ASP A 161 -4.52 17.71 2.64
C ASP A 161 -3.90 16.46 3.28
N PRO A 162 -3.11 15.65 2.54
CA PRO A 162 -2.52 14.41 3.05
C PRO A 162 -1.43 14.64 4.11
N ASP A 163 -1.14 15.89 4.46
CA ASP A 163 -0.25 16.26 5.56
C ASP A 163 -0.99 16.74 6.83
N VAL A 164 -2.32 16.70 6.84
CA VAL A 164 -3.16 17.07 8.00
C VAL A 164 -3.92 15.85 8.54
N PHE A 165 -3.93 15.70 9.86
CA PHE A 165 -4.61 14.61 10.57
C PHE A 165 -5.45 15.16 11.72
N PHE A 166 -6.53 14.42 12.03
CA PHE A 166 -7.35 14.60 13.22
C PHE A 166 -7.34 13.30 14.02
N SER A 167 -6.70 13.31 15.19
CA SER A 167 -6.40 12.08 15.93
C SER A 167 -6.86 12.19 17.38
N GLY A 168 -7.53 11.15 17.85
CA GLY A 168 -8.02 11.05 19.22
C GLY A 168 -6.92 10.67 20.22
N SER A 169 -7.30 10.70 21.49
CA SER A 169 -6.51 10.17 22.62
C SER A 169 -7.47 9.80 23.76
N ASN A 170 -6.92 9.19 24.81
CA ASN A 170 -7.53 9.23 26.14
C ASN A 170 -7.64 10.68 26.65
N ASN A 171 -8.39 10.89 27.75
CA ASN A 171 -8.64 12.17 28.42
C ASN A 171 -9.77 13.04 27.85
N GLY A 172 -11.04 12.71 28.12
CA GLY A 172 -12.05 13.78 28.09
C GLY A 172 -12.54 14.24 26.72
N GLY A 173 -12.41 13.41 25.68
CA GLY A 173 -12.76 13.78 24.31
C GLY A 173 -11.63 14.50 23.56
N PHE A 174 -10.38 14.38 24.01
CA PHE A 174 -9.20 14.94 23.34
C PHE A 174 -9.19 14.62 21.84
N LEU A 175 -8.95 15.65 21.02
CA LEU A 175 -8.85 15.56 19.57
C LEU A 175 -7.78 16.55 19.11
N GLU A 176 -6.70 16.04 18.54
CA GLU A 176 -5.62 16.87 18.01
C GLU A 176 -5.74 17.01 16.50
N ARG A 177 -5.57 18.24 16.01
CA ARG A 177 -5.26 18.52 14.62
C ARG A 177 -3.76 18.68 14.45
N LEU A 178 -3.13 17.77 13.70
CA LEU A 178 -1.71 17.83 13.34
C LEU A 178 -1.55 18.27 11.89
N ASN A 179 -0.68 19.23 11.62
CA ASN A 179 -0.11 19.51 10.30
C ASN A 179 1.36 19.10 10.29
N ARG A 180 1.67 17.93 9.74
CA ARG A 180 3.03 17.36 9.76
C ARG A 180 4.03 18.13 8.91
N ARG A 181 3.55 18.89 7.92
CA ARG A 181 4.41 19.69 7.04
C ARG A 181 5.00 20.87 7.79
N THR A 182 4.29 21.41 8.79
CA THR A 182 4.76 22.52 9.64
C THR A 182 5.16 22.08 11.05
N GLY A 183 4.72 20.90 11.50
CA GLY A 183 4.81 20.45 12.88
C GLY A 183 3.80 21.12 13.82
N GLU A 184 2.81 21.83 13.29
CA GLU A 184 1.77 22.47 14.10
C GLU A 184 0.80 21.41 14.63
N ALA A 185 0.69 21.32 15.96
CA ALA A 185 -0.24 20.45 16.66
C ALA A 185 -1.17 21.30 17.55
N ARG A 186 -2.48 21.06 17.48
CA ARG A 186 -3.47 21.83 18.25
C ARG A 186 -4.66 20.97 18.65
N GLU A 187 -5.04 21.04 19.92
CA GLU A 187 -6.28 20.46 20.42
C GLU A 187 -7.51 21.24 19.88
N VAL A 188 -8.47 20.51 19.31
CA VAL A 188 -9.64 21.01 18.60
C VAL A 188 -10.90 20.20 18.93
N ASN A 189 -11.00 19.66 20.13
CA ASN A 189 -12.11 18.83 20.58
C ASN A 189 -13.42 19.59 20.84
N PRO A 190 -14.58 18.90 20.77
CA PRO A 190 -15.88 19.52 21.00
C PRO A 190 -16.12 19.99 22.44
N TYR A 191 -15.54 19.29 23.42
CA TYR A 191 -15.77 19.53 24.85
C TYR A 191 -14.50 19.20 25.67
N PRO A 192 -13.58 20.16 25.88
CA PRO A 192 -12.28 19.94 26.53
C PRO A 192 -12.39 19.85 28.06
N LEU A 193 -12.97 18.76 28.56
CA LEU A 193 -13.02 18.46 30.00
C LEU A 193 -12.42 17.08 30.28
N MET A 194 -11.27 17.07 30.94
CA MET A 194 -10.67 15.84 31.46
C MET A 194 -11.45 15.34 32.69
N PHE A 195 -11.80 14.05 32.72
CA PHE A 195 -12.67 13.46 33.73
C PHE A 195 -12.08 12.25 34.48
N SER A 196 -10.78 11.98 34.33
CA SER A 196 -10.14 10.78 34.92
C SER A 196 -10.45 10.67 36.42
N GLY A 197 -10.89 9.49 36.85
CA GLY A 197 -11.35 9.21 38.21
C GLY A 197 -12.84 9.45 38.46
N GLU A 198 -13.62 9.92 37.48
CA GLU A 198 -15.07 10.12 37.60
C GLU A 198 -15.88 9.00 36.92
N PRO A 199 -17.00 8.55 37.53
CA PRO A 199 -17.88 7.57 36.92
C PRO A 199 -18.69 8.17 35.78
N SER A 200 -19.14 7.34 34.83
CA SER A 200 -19.97 7.77 33.69
C SER A 200 -21.21 8.58 34.11
N SER A 201 -21.79 8.26 35.27
CA SER A 201 -22.96 8.98 35.81
C SER A 201 -22.69 10.44 36.20
N ALA A 202 -21.43 10.82 36.42
CA ALA A 202 -21.02 12.18 36.75
C ALA A 202 -20.70 13.03 35.50
N LEU A 203 -20.50 12.39 34.35
CA LEU A 203 -20.03 13.06 33.14
C LEU A 203 -21.18 13.76 32.40
N VAL A 204 -20.95 15.02 32.03
CA VAL A 204 -21.87 15.78 31.18
C VAL A 204 -21.83 15.27 29.74
N GLU A 205 -20.63 15.08 29.20
CA GLU A 205 -20.38 14.44 27.90
C GLU A 205 -19.53 13.20 28.14
N ARG A 206 -20.04 12.04 27.72
CA ARG A 206 -19.40 10.74 27.90
C ARG A 206 -18.58 10.42 26.66
N TRP A 207 -17.26 10.43 26.80
CA TRP A 207 -16.32 10.10 25.72
C TRP A 207 -15.67 8.78 25.99
N GLN A 208 -15.66 7.91 24.98
CA GLN A 208 -15.02 6.60 25.06
C GLN A 208 -13.55 6.72 24.62
N TRP A 209 -12.67 5.86 25.14
CA TRP A 209 -11.26 5.69 24.74
C TRP A 209 -10.99 5.67 23.21
N THR A 210 -11.89 5.11 22.40
CA THR A 210 -11.82 5.00 20.93
C THR A 210 -13.07 5.55 20.27
N TYR A 211 -13.52 6.75 20.68
CA TYR A 211 -14.69 7.37 20.07
C TYR A 211 -14.45 7.66 18.56
N PRO A 212 -15.46 7.50 17.68
CA PRO A 212 -15.29 7.71 16.26
C PRO A 212 -14.96 9.16 15.88
N ILE A 213 -14.00 9.31 14.96
CA ILE A 213 -13.63 10.57 14.29
C ILE A 213 -13.63 10.28 12.79
N ILE A 214 -14.60 10.84 12.04
CA ILE A 214 -14.84 10.41 10.65
C ILE A 214 -15.22 11.60 9.76
N PHE A 215 -14.53 11.75 8.63
CA PHE A 215 -14.93 12.68 7.57
C PHE A 215 -16.12 12.16 6.78
N SER A 216 -16.99 13.06 6.35
CA SER A 216 -18.06 12.75 5.41
C SER A 216 -17.47 12.33 4.05
N PRO A 217 -17.89 11.18 3.48
CA PRO A 217 -17.46 10.78 2.13
C PRO A 217 -18.03 11.69 1.03
N VAL A 218 -19.07 12.48 1.33
CA VAL A 218 -19.78 13.35 0.38
C VAL A 218 -19.29 14.80 0.45
N ASP A 219 -19.03 15.30 1.66
CA ASP A 219 -18.52 16.66 1.89
C ASP A 219 -17.16 16.57 2.61
N PRO A 220 -16.03 16.74 1.90
CA PRO A 220 -14.71 16.53 2.46
C PRO A 220 -14.32 17.56 3.53
N HIS A 221 -15.09 18.64 3.73
CA HIS A 221 -14.85 19.59 4.82
C HIS A 221 -15.54 19.19 6.13
N LEU A 222 -16.51 18.27 6.07
CA LEU A 222 -17.36 17.92 7.20
C LEU A 222 -16.76 16.76 8.01
N LEU A 223 -16.37 17.05 9.24
CA LEU A 223 -15.82 16.08 10.19
C LEU A 223 -16.83 15.83 11.32
N TYR A 224 -17.01 14.56 11.68
CA TYR A 224 -17.83 14.10 12.80
C TYR A 224 -16.96 13.58 13.94
N ALA A 225 -17.42 13.79 15.17
CA ALA A 225 -16.93 13.17 16.39
C ALA A 225 -18.11 12.82 17.30
N SER A 226 -17.97 11.87 18.23
CA SER A 226 -19.09 11.50 19.10
C SER A 226 -18.77 11.24 20.56
N SER A 227 -19.65 11.74 21.42
CA SER A 227 -19.85 11.34 22.82
C SER A 227 -21.06 10.41 22.88
N GLN A 228 -21.96 10.55 23.86
CA GLN A 228 -23.36 10.09 23.73
C GLN A 228 -24.15 10.91 22.69
N HIS A 229 -23.59 12.03 22.24
CA HIS A 229 -24.12 12.90 21.20
C HIS A 229 -23.23 12.90 19.96
N LEU A 230 -23.82 13.16 18.80
CA LEU A 230 -23.10 13.39 17.56
C LEU A 230 -22.75 14.88 17.42
N TRP A 231 -21.48 15.15 17.10
CA TRP A 231 -20.94 16.48 16.88
C TRP A 231 -20.43 16.62 15.45
N LYS A 232 -20.51 17.82 14.89
CA LYS A 232 -19.89 18.13 13.60
C LYS A 232 -19.11 19.44 13.58
N THR A 233 -18.12 19.51 12.71
CA THR A 233 -17.38 20.73 12.35
C THR A 233 -17.13 20.79 10.84
N THR A 234 -16.99 22.00 10.31
CA THR A 234 -16.58 22.27 8.91
C THR A 234 -15.38 23.21 8.83
N ASP A 235 -14.78 23.56 9.97
CA ASP A 235 -13.71 24.56 10.09
C ASP A 235 -12.47 24.02 10.81
N GLY A 236 -12.27 22.69 10.74
CA GLY A 236 -11.12 22.02 11.34
C GLY A 236 -11.16 22.02 12.87
N GLY A 237 -12.37 21.93 13.44
CA GLY A 237 -12.59 21.81 14.88
C GLY A 237 -12.48 23.12 15.66
N GLN A 238 -12.49 24.29 14.98
CA GLN A 238 -12.58 25.57 15.68
C GLN A 238 -13.97 25.78 16.29
N ARG A 239 -15.01 25.24 15.65
CA ARG A 239 -16.37 25.25 16.15
C ARG A 239 -17.03 23.90 15.93
N TRP A 240 -17.68 23.42 16.98
CA TRP A 240 -18.48 22.20 16.95
C TRP A 240 -19.94 22.50 17.17
N THR A 241 -20.80 21.80 16.43
CA THR A 241 -22.25 21.83 16.61
C THR A 241 -22.73 20.45 17.03
N ARG A 242 -23.43 20.37 18.16
CA ARG A 242 -24.17 19.17 18.55
C ARG A 242 -25.38 18.98 17.64
N ILE A 243 -25.50 17.82 17.01
CA ILE A 243 -26.55 17.51 16.02
C ILE A 243 -27.38 16.29 16.39
N SER A 244 -27.40 15.89 17.66
CA SER A 244 -28.30 14.85 18.16
C SER A 244 -28.71 15.09 19.61
N PRO A 245 -29.80 14.45 20.07
CA PRO A 245 -29.99 14.15 21.49
C PRO A 245 -29.05 13.02 21.94
N ASP A 246 -29.18 12.56 23.18
CA ASP A 246 -28.52 11.33 23.63
C ASP A 246 -29.10 10.15 22.80
N LEU A 247 -28.23 9.47 22.04
CA LEU A 247 -28.60 8.36 21.16
C LEU A 247 -28.27 6.99 21.77
N THR A 248 -28.13 6.93 23.08
CA THR A 248 -27.72 5.73 23.83
C THR A 248 -28.85 5.24 24.73
N ARG A 249 -28.72 4.02 25.27
CA ARG A 249 -29.67 3.47 26.25
C ARG A 249 -29.56 4.22 27.58
N HIS A 250 -28.35 4.60 27.96
CA HIS A 250 -28.05 5.31 29.21
C HIS A 250 -28.61 4.59 30.45
N ASP A 251 -28.40 3.28 30.51
CA ASP A 251 -28.89 2.45 31.62
C ASP A 251 -28.16 2.79 32.93
N PRO A 252 -28.85 3.20 34.01
CA PRO A 252 -28.20 3.57 35.27
C PRO A 252 -27.35 2.45 35.89
N SER A 253 -27.65 1.18 35.59
CA SER A 253 -26.89 0.04 36.11
C SER A 253 -25.46 -0.06 35.57
N THR A 254 -25.17 0.64 34.47
CA THR A 254 -23.87 0.59 33.79
C THR A 254 -23.06 1.88 33.96
N MET A 255 -23.51 2.82 34.79
CA MET A 255 -22.95 4.18 34.85
C MET A 255 -22.12 4.47 36.11
N GLY A 256 -22.10 3.55 37.07
CA GLY A 256 -21.42 3.72 38.36
C GLY A 256 -19.90 3.59 38.28
N PRO A 257 -19.21 3.69 39.44
CA PRO A 257 -17.76 3.50 39.51
C PRO A 257 -17.30 2.10 39.09
N SER A 258 -16.18 2.05 38.35
CA SER A 258 -15.49 0.82 37.92
C SER A 258 -14.18 0.57 38.70
N GLY A 259 -13.51 -0.57 38.44
CA GLY A 259 -12.27 -1.01 39.10
C GLY A 259 -12.45 -1.93 40.31
N GLY A 260 -13.67 -2.03 40.84
CA GLY A 260 -14.00 -2.93 41.96
C GLY A 260 -13.69 -2.34 43.34
N PRO A 261 -13.69 -3.17 44.41
CA PRO A 261 -13.69 -2.69 45.79
C PRO A 261 -12.30 -2.30 46.31
N ILE A 262 -11.21 -2.63 45.60
CA ILE A 262 -9.83 -2.39 46.06
C ILE A 262 -9.32 -1.04 45.56
N THR A 263 -9.41 -0.81 44.26
CA THR A 263 -9.05 0.45 43.60
C THR A 263 -10.07 0.77 42.54
N HIS A 264 -10.39 2.05 42.36
CA HIS A 264 -11.16 2.47 41.20
C HIS A 264 -10.31 2.49 39.94
N ASP A 265 -10.96 2.35 38.79
CA ASP A 265 -10.32 2.48 37.49
C ASP A 265 -11.31 3.09 36.50
N MET A 266 -11.20 4.40 36.33
CA MET A 266 -12.14 5.22 35.56
C MET A 266 -11.33 6.16 34.67
N ASN A 267 -10.83 5.63 33.55
CA ASN A 267 -9.94 6.38 32.66
C ASN A 267 -10.47 6.51 31.22
N ALA A 268 -11.74 6.18 30.99
CA ALA A 268 -12.48 6.22 29.72
C ALA A 268 -12.72 4.89 28.97
N PRO A 269 -11.97 3.78 29.14
CA PRO A 269 -12.39 2.48 28.59
C PRO A 269 -13.71 1.99 29.22
N GLU A 270 -13.93 2.32 30.48
CA GLU A 270 -15.09 1.94 31.29
C GLU A 270 -16.28 2.90 31.11
N VAL A 271 -16.08 4.02 30.40
CA VAL A 271 -17.17 4.96 30.09
C VAL A 271 -18.09 4.29 29.08
N TYR A 272 -19.36 4.14 29.48
CA TYR A 272 -20.38 3.39 28.75
C TYR A 272 -21.60 4.25 28.45
N GLY A 273 -22.44 3.81 27.53
CA GLY A 273 -23.54 4.62 27.01
C GLY A 273 -23.01 5.78 26.18
N THR A 274 -22.22 5.43 25.16
CA THR A 274 -21.61 6.34 24.19
C THR A 274 -21.99 5.91 22.76
N ILE A 275 -22.00 6.85 21.82
CA ILE A 275 -22.02 6.52 20.39
C ILE A 275 -20.63 5.97 20.04
N PHE A 276 -20.59 4.69 19.71
CA PHE A 276 -19.37 3.92 19.50
C PHE A 276 -19.06 3.69 18.01
N ALA A 277 -20.06 3.89 17.14
CA ALA A 277 -19.90 3.79 15.69
C ALA A 277 -20.71 4.88 14.97
N ILE A 278 -20.11 5.45 13.92
CA ILE A 278 -20.77 6.42 13.03
C ILE A 278 -20.62 5.90 11.59
N GLY A 279 -21.72 5.86 10.85
CA GLY A 279 -21.76 5.49 9.44
C GLY A 279 -22.36 6.64 8.63
N PRO A 280 -21.58 7.64 8.17
CA PRO A 280 -22.08 8.65 7.26
C PRO A 280 -22.40 8.03 5.90
N SER A 281 -23.49 8.46 5.26
CA SER A 281 -23.82 7.99 3.91
C SER A 281 -22.74 8.39 2.90
N LYS A 282 -22.45 7.47 1.98
CA LYS A 282 -21.55 7.69 0.84
C LYS A 282 -22.23 8.44 -0.32
N LYS A 283 -23.52 8.77 -0.20
CA LYS A 283 -24.35 9.34 -1.29
C LYS A 283 -25.13 10.59 -0.92
N ASP A 284 -25.54 10.73 0.34
CA ASP A 284 -26.32 11.89 0.81
C ASP A 284 -25.78 12.38 2.15
N VAL A 285 -25.24 13.60 2.17
CA VAL A 285 -24.64 14.22 3.36
C VAL A 285 -25.61 14.32 4.54
N ASN A 286 -26.93 14.27 4.31
CA ASN A 286 -27.95 14.37 5.35
C ASN A 286 -28.28 13.03 6.01
N VAL A 287 -27.82 11.91 5.45
CA VAL A 287 -28.06 10.57 5.98
C VAL A 287 -26.87 10.13 6.83
N ILE A 288 -27.10 9.96 8.13
CA ILE A 288 -26.06 9.56 9.08
C ILE A 288 -26.63 8.47 9.99
N TRP A 289 -25.86 7.41 10.16
CA TRP A 289 -26.16 6.31 11.06
C TRP A 289 -25.27 6.39 12.30
N THR A 290 -25.82 6.04 13.46
CA THR A 290 -25.06 5.94 14.71
C THR A 290 -25.40 4.65 15.43
N GLY A 291 -24.40 4.06 16.08
CA GLY A 291 -24.55 2.87 16.92
C GLY A 291 -23.90 3.11 18.27
N SER A 292 -24.56 2.70 19.36
CA SER A 292 -24.03 2.84 20.70
C SER A 292 -23.36 1.56 21.22
N ASP A 293 -22.51 1.71 22.23
CA ASP A 293 -21.90 0.59 22.94
C ASP A 293 -22.89 -0.20 23.82
N ASP A 294 -24.06 0.39 24.10
CA ASP A 294 -25.19 -0.16 24.85
C ASP A 294 -26.38 -0.63 23.99
N GLY A 295 -26.16 -0.74 22.67
CA GLY A 295 -26.99 -1.54 21.78
C GLY A 295 -28.14 -0.84 21.07
N LEU A 296 -28.06 0.47 20.88
CA LEU A 296 -29.01 1.21 20.06
C LEU A 296 -28.42 1.57 18.70
N VAL A 297 -29.27 1.54 17.66
CA VAL A 297 -28.95 2.04 16.32
C VAL A 297 -29.95 3.14 15.95
N TYR A 298 -29.45 4.28 15.50
CA TYR A 298 -30.26 5.39 15.01
C TYR A 298 -29.86 5.81 13.61
N VAL A 299 -30.82 6.42 12.90
CA VAL A 299 -30.59 7.08 11.62
C VAL A 299 -31.23 8.47 11.59
N THR A 300 -30.51 9.43 11.04
CA THR A 300 -31.06 10.72 10.59
C THR A 300 -31.04 10.78 9.07
N ARG A 301 -31.98 11.53 8.50
CA ARG A 301 -32.09 11.77 7.04
C ARG A 301 -32.19 13.26 6.70
N ASP A 302 -31.99 14.13 7.69
CA ASP A 302 -32.13 15.57 7.57
C ASP A 302 -30.93 16.33 8.19
N GLY A 303 -29.79 15.66 8.28
CA GLY A 303 -28.53 16.24 8.78
C GLY A 303 -28.50 16.41 10.30
N GLY A 304 -29.24 15.57 11.03
CA GLY A 304 -29.26 15.53 12.49
C GLY A 304 -30.36 16.38 13.15
N LYS A 305 -31.35 16.87 12.38
CA LYS A 305 -32.48 17.61 12.99
C LYS A 305 -33.45 16.66 13.68
N THR A 306 -33.66 15.49 13.08
CA THR A 306 -34.46 14.41 13.65
C THR A 306 -33.74 13.06 13.56
N TRP A 307 -33.98 12.21 14.55
CA TRP A 307 -33.35 10.89 14.68
C TRP A 307 -34.42 9.82 14.92
N THR A 308 -34.32 8.70 14.22
CA THR A 308 -35.22 7.56 14.36
C THR A 308 -34.45 6.37 14.95
N ASN A 309 -34.95 5.79 16.04
CA ASN A 309 -34.43 4.53 16.55
C ASN A 309 -34.83 3.41 15.59
N VAL A 310 -33.83 2.73 15.05
CA VAL A 310 -33.97 1.67 14.05
C VAL A 310 -33.23 0.41 14.49
N THR A 311 -33.13 0.17 15.79
CA THR A 311 -32.42 -0.97 16.35
C THR A 311 -33.02 -2.30 15.82
N PRO A 312 -32.19 -3.23 15.30
CA PRO A 312 -32.66 -4.55 14.88
C PRO A 312 -33.38 -5.28 16.01
N LYS A 313 -34.49 -5.97 15.71
CA LYS A 313 -35.24 -6.73 16.73
C LYS A 313 -34.43 -7.88 17.34
N ASP A 314 -33.56 -8.49 16.54
CA ASP A 314 -32.69 -9.60 16.96
C ASP A 314 -31.34 -9.09 17.52
N MET A 315 -31.22 -7.78 17.79
CA MET A 315 -30.07 -7.20 18.47
C MET A 315 -29.91 -7.87 19.85
N PRO A 316 -28.76 -8.47 20.16
CA PRO A 316 -28.53 -9.02 21.48
C PRO A 316 -28.48 -7.90 22.53
N ASP A 317 -28.96 -8.20 23.74
CA ASP A 317 -29.03 -7.19 24.80
C ASP A 317 -27.63 -6.66 25.19
N PHE A 318 -27.48 -5.34 25.30
CA PHE A 318 -26.19 -4.66 25.44
C PHE A 318 -25.16 -5.05 24.35
N GLY A 319 -25.63 -5.33 23.13
CA GLY A 319 -24.76 -5.54 21.97
C GLY A 319 -23.99 -4.28 21.61
N ARG A 320 -22.66 -4.28 21.77
CA ARG A 320 -21.84 -3.14 21.34
C ARG A 320 -21.86 -3.06 19.82
N VAL A 321 -22.41 -1.99 19.27
CA VAL A 321 -22.28 -1.68 17.85
C VAL A 321 -20.85 -1.24 17.58
N SER A 322 -20.02 -2.14 17.08
CA SER A 322 -18.60 -1.89 16.90
C SER A 322 -18.30 -1.13 15.61
N GLN A 323 -19.16 -1.24 14.60
CA GLN A 323 -18.98 -0.55 13.33
C GLN A 323 -20.30 -0.50 12.51
N ILE A 324 -20.44 0.58 11.71
CA ILE A 324 -21.52 0.74 10.73
C ILE A 324 -20.92 1.16 9.38
N ASP A 325 -21.24 0.45 8.30
CA ASP A 325 -20.95 0.86 6.93
C ASP A 325 -22.22 1.23 6.19
N ALA A 326 -22.37 2.49 5.80
CA ALA A 326 -23.46 2.90 4.92
C ALA A 326 -23.18 2.44 3.48
N SER A 327 -24.21 1.96 2.78
CA SER A 327 -24.02 1.41 1.43
C SER A 327 -23.52 2.48 0.46
N ALA A 328 -22.54 2.11 -0.35
CA ALA A 328 -22.04 2.84 -1.51
C ALA A 328 -23.07 2.83 -2.66
N PHE A 329 -24.03 1.89 -2.65
CA PHE A 329 -24.98 1.72 -3.73
C PHE A 329 -26.40 2.14 -3.35
N ASP A 330 -26.89 1.76 -2.18
CA ASP A 330 -28.26 1.99 -1.75
C ASP A 330 -28.37 3.13 -0.73
N GLY A 331 -29.15 4.16 -1.05
CA GLY A 331 -29.24 5.36 -0.20
C GLY A 331 -29.81 5.11 1.20
N GLY A 332 -30.57 4.03 1.39
CA GLY A 332 -31.07 3.56 2.69
C GLY A 332 -30.41 2.28 3.19
N GLY A 333 -29.34 1.83 2.52
CA GLY A 333 -28.60 0.62 2.85
C GLY A 333 -27.55 0.85 3.93
N ALA A 334 -27.41 -0.11 4.84
CA ALA A 334 -26.35 -0.14 5.83
C ALA A 334 -26.07 -1.57 6.33
N TYR A 335 -24.82 -1.80 6.74
CA TYR A 335 -24.35 -3.02 7.37
C TYR A 335 -23.79 -2.67 8.76
N VAL A 336 -24.17 -3.45 9.77
CA VAL A 336 -23.85 -3.17 11.18
C VAL A 336 -23.18 -4.39 11.79
N ALA A 337 -21.97 -4.22 12.31
CA ALA A 337 -21.28 -5.22 13.11
C ALA A 337 -21.55 -5.00 14.61
N VAL A 338 -21.81 -6.09 15.34
CA VAL A 338 -22.11 -6.07 16.77
C VAL A 338 -21.31 -7.15 17.49
N LYS A 339 -20.82 -6.84 18.70
CA LYS A 339 -20.05 -7.80 19.51
C LYS A 339 -20.37 -7.70 21.01
N ARG A 340 -20.21 -8.82 21.72
CA ARG A 340 -20.45 -8.94 23.18
C ARG A 340 -19.40 -9.79 23.92
N PRO A 341 -18.10 -9.79 23.54
CA PRO A 341 -17.11 -10.66 24.18
C PRO A 341 -16.92 -10.34 25.68
N LEU A 342 -17.15 -9.09 26.10
CA LEU A 342 -17.08 -8.68 27.51
C LEU A 342 -18.22 -9.25 28.38
N LEU A 343 -19.25 -9.84 27.74
CA LEU A 343 -20.36 -10.54 28.38
C LEU A 343 -20.30 -12.05 28.09
N ASP A 344 -19.12 -12.56 27.75
CA ASP A 344 -18.86 -13.97 27.43
C ASP A 344 -19.68 -14.51 26.23
N ASP A 345 -20.09 -13.62 25.31
CA ASP A 345 -20.76 -13.99 24.06
C ASP A 345 -19.82 -13.78 22.87
N GLN A 346 -19.30 -14.90 22.35
CA GLN A 346 -18.40 -14.97 21.20
C GLN A 346 -19.14 -15.13 19.86
N SER A 347 -20.47 -15.02 19.84
CA SER A 347 -21.25 -15.25 18.63
C SER A 347 -21.06 -14.13 17.59
N PRO A 348 -21.10 -14.45 16.27
CA PRO A 348 -21.11 -13.42 15.25
C PRO A 348 -22.48 -12.73 15.14
N TYR A 349 -22.44 -11.41 14.98
CA TYR A 349 -23.61 -10.58 14.70
C TYR A 349 -23.28 -9.55 13.62
N ILE A 350 -23.93 -9.71 12.47
CA ILE A 350 -23.95 -8.74 11.38
C ILE A 350 -25.40 -8.54 10.97
N PHE A 351 -25.85 -7.29 10.87
CA PHE A 351 -27.19 -6.94 10.41
C PHE A 351 -27.11 -6.09 9.15
N ARG A 352 -28.01 -6.38 8.19
CA ARG A 352 -28.17 -5.64 6.94
C ARG A 352 -29.56 -5.02 6.85
N THR A 353 -29.63 -3.79 6.37
CA THR A 353 -30.86 -3.08 5.98
C THR A 353 -30.69 -2.48 4.58
N HIS A 354 -31.80 -2.29 3.86
CA HIS A 354 -31.87 -1.55 2.59
C HIS A 354 -32.91 -0.41 2.61
N ASP A 355 -33.61 -0.19 3.73
CA ASP A 355 -34.79 0.68 3.81
C ASP A 355 -34.75 1.70 4.96
N TYR A 356 -33.55 2.18 5.29
CA TYR A 356 -33.29 3.08 6.44
C TYR A 356 -33.60 2.43 7.79
N GLY A 357 -33.38 1.12 7.92
CA GLY A 357 -33.46 0.38 9.17
C GLY A 357 -34.88 0.03 9.61
N LYS A 358 -35.86 0.11 8.70
CA LYS A 358 -37.23 -0.37 8.97
C LYS A 358 -37.27 -1.88 9.03
N THR A 359 -36.45 -2.54 8.22
CA THR A 359 -36.27 -4.00 8.23
C THR A 359 -34.79 -4.36 8.31
N TRP A 360 -34.51 -5.44 9.04
CA TRP A 360 -33.16 -5.95 9.24
C TRP A 360 -33.10 -7.44 8.98
N THR A 361 -31.99 -7.89 8.41
CA THR A 361 -31.66 -9.31 8.24
C THR A 361 -30.34 -9.60 8.95
N LYS A 362 -30.30 -10.62 9.80
CA LYS A 362 -29.03 -11.13 10.36
C LYS A 362 -28.32 -11.95 9.30
N ILE A 363 -27.08 -11.59 8.96
CA ILE A 363 -26.33 -12.09 7.79
C ILE A 363 -24.98 -12.69 8.24
N VAL A 364 -25.02 -13.86 8.90
CA VAL A 364 -23.82 -14.49 9.51
C VAL A 364 -23.57 -15.94 9.05
N ASN A 365 -24.35 -16.44 8.09
CA ASN A 365 -24.21 -17.83 7.65
C ASN A 365 -22.83 -18.07 7.03
N GLY A 366 -22.11 -19.10 7.49
CA GLY A 366 -20.75 -19.40 7.04
C GLY A 366 -19.64 -18.81 7.92
N ILE A 367 -19.95 -17.86 8.82
CA ILE A 367 -19.04 -17.42 9.89
C ILE A 367 -19.09 -18.44 11.03
N ARG A 368 -17.92 -18.75 11.63
CA ARG A 368 -17.84 -19.67 12.77
C ARG A 368 -18.61 -19.12 13.96
N ALA A 369 -19.24 -20.01 14.74
CA ALA A 369 -20.12 -19.63 15.84
C ALA A 369 -19.43 -18.93 17.01
N ASN A 370 -18.10 -19.05 17.14
CA ASN A 370 -17.29 -18.45 18.19
C ASN A 370 -16.33 -17.37 17.65
N ASP A 371 -16.64 -16.81 16.48
CA ASP A 371 -15.79 -15.85 15.78
C ASP A 371 -16.54 -14.53 15.63
N TYR A 372 -16.55 -13.77 16.73
CA TYR A 372 -17.30 -12.52 16.79
C TYR A 372 -16.72 -11.47 15.83
N VAL A 373 -17.59 -10.55 15.39
CA VAL A 373 -17.30 -9.62 14.31
C VAL A 373 -16.87 -8.27 14.88
N HIS A 374 -15.75 -7.74 14.41
CA HIS A 374 -15.29 -6.40 14.74
C HIS A 374 -15.85 -5.37 13.76
N ALA A 375 -15.84 -5.67 12.46
CA ALA A 375 -16.23 -4.75 11.41
C ALA A 375 -16.79 -5.48 10.18
N VAL A 376 -17.70 -4.81 9.46
CA VAL A 376 -18.20 -5.26 8.14
C VAL A 376 -18.06 -4.10 7.15
N ARG A 377 -17.57 -4.35 5.94
CA ARG A 377 -17.46 -3.33 4.89
C ARG A 377 -18.01 -3.81 3.57
N GLU A 378 -18.75 -2.94 2.90
CA GLU A 378 -19.17 -3.13 1.52
C GLU A 378 -18.07 -2.69 0.56
N ASP A 379 -17.79 -3.52 -0.44
CA ASP A 379 -16.89 -3.16 -1.53
C ASP A 379 -17.49 -1.99 -2.33
N PRO A 380 -16.78 -0.86 -2.50
CA PRO A 380 -17.33 0.31 -3.17
C PRO A 380 -17.48 0.14 -4.70
N THR A 381 -16.96 -0.95 -5.27
CA THR A 381 -16.96 -1.21 -6.71
C THR A 381 -17.96 -2.28 -7.14
N ARG A 382 -18.21 -3.28 -6.28
CA ARG A 382 -19.13 -4.39 -6.54
C ARG A 382 -20.23 -4.47 -5.50
N ARG A 383 -21.46 -4.19 -5.94
CA ARG A 383 -22.68 -4.45 -5.17
C ARG A 383 -22.75 -5.91 -4.70
N GLY A 384 -23.07 -6.09 -3.42
CA GLY A 384 -23.21 -7.40 -2.76
C GLY A 384 -21.89 -8.08 -2.40
N LEU A 385 -20.74 -7.49 -2.72
CA LEU A 385 -19.44 -7.97 -2.23
C LEU A 385 -19.15 -7.32 -0.86
N LEU A 386 -19.03 -8.13 0.17
CA LEU A 386 -18.77 -7.69 1.54
C LEU A 386 -17.52 -8.37 2.11
N TYR A 387 -16.86 -7.69 3.05
CA TYR A 387 -15.75 -8.20 3.85
C TYR A 387 -16.09 -8.07 5.33
N ALA A 388 -15.76 -9.07 6.15
CA ALA A 388 -15.94 -9.04 7.60
C ALA A 388 -14.61 -9.27 8.31
N ALA A 389 -14.25 -8.34 9.20
CA ALA A 389 -13.15 -8.43 10.15
C ALA A 389 -13.65 -9.14 11.42
N THR A 390 -12.97 -10.21 11.82
CA THR A 390 -13.40 -11.10 12.90
C THR A 390 -12.25 -11.42 13.85
N GLN A 391 -12.57 -12.06 14.98
CA GLN A 391 -11.59 -12.42 16.00
C GLN A 391 -10.51 -13.40 15.50
N HIS A 392 -10.82 -14.21 14.48
CA HIS A 392 -9.93 -15.24 13.93
C HIS A 392 -9.63 -15.08 12.43
N GLY A 393 -9.75 -13.85 11.90
CA GLY A 393 -9.35 -13.51 10.54
C GLY A 393 -10.39 -12.72 9.75
N VAL A 394 -10.46 -12.95 8.44
CA VAL A 394 -11.32 -12.22 7.50
C VAL A 394 -12.25 -13.17 6.76
N TYR A 395 -13.49 -12.75 6.54
CA TYR A 395 -14.46 -13.43 5.67
C TYR A 395 -14.87 -12.55 4.49
N ILE A 396 -15.32 -13.19 3.42
CA ILE A 396 -15.84 -12.58 2.19
C ILE A 396 -17.22 -13.14 1.89
N SER A 397 -18.12 -12.29 1.39
CA SER A 397 -19.42 -12.66 0.87
C SER A 397 -19.61 -12.07 -0.53
N TYR A 398 -20.17 -12.84 -1.45
CA TYR A 398 -20.49 -12.40 -2.82
C TYR A 398 -21.99 -12.13 -3.05
N ASP A 399 -22.82 -12.40 -2.04
CA ASP A 399 -24.28 -12.39 -2.11
C ASP A 399 -24.89 -11.53 -0.97
N ASP A 400 -24.28 -10.37 -0.75
CA ASP A 400 -24.81 -9.33 0.15
C ASP A 400 -24.86 -9.77 1.64
N GLY A 401 -24.07 -10.78 2.01
CA GLY A 401 -23.94 -11.31 3.37
C GLY A 401 -24.76 -12.58 3.62
N ASP A 402 -25.50 -13.05 2.62
CA ASP A 402 -26.34 -14.23 2.77
C ASP A 402 -25.49 -15.50 3.02
N GLN A 403 -24.28 -15.58 2.45
CA GLN A 403 -23.26 -16.61 2.71
C GLN A 403 -21.83 -16.04 2.77
N TRP A 404 -21.10 -16.44 3.80
CA TRP A 404 -19.71 -16.06 4.04
C TRP A 404 -18.75 -17.23 3.81
N SER A 405 -17.54 -16.91 3.35
CA SER A 405 -16.41 -17.84 3.23
C SER A 405 -15.15 -17.19 3.77
N SER A 406 -14.21 -17.97 4.31
CA SER A 406 -12.95 -17.42 4.80
C SER A 406 -12.11 -16.81 3.67
N LEU A 407 -11.53 -15.63 3.93
CA LEU A 407 -10.55 -14.92 3.10
C LEU A 407 -9.19 -14.81 3.82
N SER A 408 -8.91 -15.66 4.81
CA SER A 408 -7.67 -15.50 5.59
C SER A 408 -6.40 -15.82 4.78
N LEU A 409 -6.44 -16.70 3.76
CA LEU A 409 -5.27 -17.02 2.92
C LEU A 409 -4.00 -17.33 3.75
N ASN A 410 -2.99 -16.44 3.75
CA ASN A 410 -1.76 -16.50 4.54
C ASN A 410 -1.76 -15.58 5.77
N LEU A 411 -2.87 -14.90 6.06
CA LEU A 411 -3.09 -14.18 7.32
C LEU A 411 -3.12 -15.23 8.46
N PRO A 412 -2.30 -15.06 9.51
CA PRO A 412 -2.36 -15.94 10.68
C PRO A 412 -3.70 -15.82 11.40
N ASP A 413 -3.98 -16.77 12.30
CA ASP A 413 -5.10 -16.67 13.23
C ASP A 413 -4.81 -15.54 14.25
N VAL A 414 -5.36 -14.36 13.99
CA VAL A 414 -5.19 -13.15 14.81
C VAL A 414 -6.48 -12.32 14.82
N PRO A 415 -6.72 -11.54 15.88
CA PRO A 415 -7.81 -10.56 15.88
C PRO A 415 -7.62 -9.53 14.77
N VAL A 416 -8.63 -9.39 13.93
CA VAL A 416 -8.72 -8.34 12.92
C VAL A 416 -9.62 -7.24 13.46
N SER A 417 -9.02 -6.15 13.90
CA SER A 417 -9.73 -5.06 14.58
C SER A 417 -10.57 -4.21 13.64
N ASP A 418 -10.09 -4.01 12.40
CA ASP A 418 -10.81 -3.30 11.34
C ASP A 418 -10.23 -3.65 9.95
N LEU A 419 -11.00 -3.32 8.91
CA LEU A 419 -10.54 -3.39 7.52
C LEU A 419 -11.20 -2.29 6.68
N ILE A 420 -10.52 -1.86 5.62
CA ILE A 420 -11.05 -0.92 4.63
C ILE A 420 -10.64 -1.31 3.21
N VAL A 421 -11.53 -1.05 2.25
CA VAL A 421 -11.19 -1.11 0.83
C VAL A 421 -10.59 0.23 0.43
N VAL A 422 -9.32 0.22 0.05
CA VAL A 422 -8.61 1.42 -0.41
C VAL A 422 -8.06 1.18 -1.81
N ARG A 423 -8.54 1.97 -2.77
CA ARG A 423 -8.22 1.81 -4.19
C ARG A 423 -8.55 0.40 -4.69
N ASN A 424 -7.53 -0.42 -4.94
CA ASN A 424 -7.64 -1.78 -5.44
C ASN A 424 -7.04 -2.78 -4.45
N ASP A 425 -6.98 -2.42 -3.17
CA ASP A 425 -6.43 -3.26 -2.11
C ASP A 425 -7.42 -3.33 -0.92
N LEU A 426 -7.30 -4.40 -0.13
CA LEU A 426 -7.97 -4.54 1.16
C LEU A 426 -6.92 -4.37 2.26
N ALA A 427 -6.99 -3.24 2.97
CA ALA A 427 -6.12 -2.92 4.09
C ALA A 427 -6.75 -3.43 5.41
N ILE A 428 -5.93 -4.05 6.24
CA ILE A 428 -6.34 -4.83 7.41
C ILE A 428 -5.49 -4.39 8.61
N SER A 429 -6.12 -4.03 9.72
CA SER A 429 -5.44 -3.85 11.01
C SER A 429 -5.61 -5.08 11.88
N THR A 430 -4.55 -5.47 12.57
CA THR A 430 -4.53 -6.67 13.42
C THR A 430 -4.02 -6.35 14.82
N HIS A 431 -4.29 -7.25 15.76
CA HIS A 431 -3.61 -7.28 17.05
C HIS A 431 -2.45 -8.30 17.01
N GLY A 432 -1.23 -7.82 17.21
CA GLY A 432 0.00 -8.61 17.25
C GLY A 432 0.72 -8.77 15.90
N ARG A 433 0.20 -8.22 14.80
CA ARG A 433 0.87 -8.30 13.49
C ARG A 433 0.84 -7.02 12.66
N GLY A 434 0.38 -5.89 13.22
CA GLY A 434 0.34 -4.61 12.52
C GLY A 434 -0.61 -4.59 11.33
N PHE A 435 -0.23 -3.88 10.26
CA PHE A 435 -1.02 -3.78 9.03
C PHE A 435 -0.76 -4.94 8.06
N TYR A 436 -1.82 -5.49 7.48
CA TYR A 436 -1.79 -6.40 6.33
C TYR A 436 -2.47 -5.73 5.14
N ILE A 437 -1.98 -6.02 3.95
CA ILE A 437 -2.61 -5.59 2.69
C ILE A 437 -2.79 -6.83 1.83
N LEU A 438 -4.04 -7.17 1.52
CA LEU A 438 -4.33 -8.03 0.38
C LEU A 438 -4.36 -7.13 -0.85
N ASP A 439 -3.27 -7.16 -1.60
CA ASP A 439 -3.08 -6.31 -2.77
C ASP A 439 -3.91 -6.81 -3.95
N HIS A 440 -4.29 -5.86 -4.80
CA HIS A 440 -4.85 -6.16 -6.11
C HIS A 440 -6.14 -6.98 -6.10
N ILE A 441 -7.14 -6.58 -5.30
CA ILE A 441 -8.43 -7.28 -5.10
C ILE A 441 -9.37 -7.30 -6.33
N ALA A 442 -8.95 -6.75 -7.47
CA ALA A 442 -9.69 -6.81 -8.73
C ALA A 442 -10.22 -8.22 -9.10
N PRO A 443 -9.49 -9.34 -8.90
CA PRO A 443 -10.03 -10.68 -9.12
C PRO A 443 -11.24 -11.00 -8.23
N LEU A 444 -11.25 -10.54 -6.97
CA LEU A 444 -12.41 -10.71 -6.09
C LEU A 444 -13.58 -9.88 -6.61
N GLN A 445 -13.33 -8.62 -6.96
CA GLN A 445 -14.36 -7.71 -7.49
C GLN A 445 -14.94 -8.18 -8.83
N GLN A 446 -14.16 -8.84 -9.68
CA GLN A 446 -14.60 -9.29 -11.01
C GLN A 446 -14.97 -10.77 -11.06
N TYR A 447 -14.89 -11.49 -9.94
CA TYR A 447 -15.21 -12.92 -9.88
C TYR A 447 -16.66 -13.19 -10.27
N THR A 448 -16.86 -14.08 -11.24
CA THR A 448 -18.18 -14.58 -11.65
C THR A 448 -18.08 -16.08 -11.94
N PRO A 449 -19.20 -16.82 -11.98
CA PRO A 449 -19.20 -18.22 -12.40
C PRO A 449 -18.53 -18.45 -13.78
N GLN A 450 -18.58 -17.46 -14.67
CA GLN A 450 -17.95 -17.47 -15.98
C GLN A 450 -16.42 -17.46 -15.89
N VAL A 451 -15.84 -16.74 -14.92
CA VAL A 451 -14.40 -16.75 -14.66
C VAL A 451 -13.96 -18.16 -14.25
N ALA A 452 -14.68 -18.81 -13.34
CA ALA A 452 -14.34 -20.16 -12.88
C ALA A 452 -14.48 -21.23 -13.99
N ALA A 453 -15.38 -20.99 -14.95
CA ALA A 453 -15.66 -21.90 -16.04
C ALA A 453 -14.72 -21.75 -17.25
N SER A 454 -14.03 -20.62 -17.42
CA SER A 454 -13.15 -20.40 -18.57
C SER A 454 -11.86 -21.22 -18.47
N ASP A 455 -11.01 -21.24 -19.50
CA ASP A 455 -9.66 -21.80 -19.38
C ASP A 455 -8.61 -20.73 -19.04
N ALA A 456 -8.91 -19.48 -19.42
CA ALA A 456 -8.14 -18.30 -19.12
C ALA A 456 -9.08 -17.10 -18.94
N TRP A 457 -8.69 -16.14 -18.11
CA TRP A 457 -9.42 -14.89 -17.92
C TRP A 457 -8.46 -13.73 -17.72
N LEU A 458 -8.73 -12.59 -18.36
CA LEU A 458 -7.97 -11.35 -18.17
C LEU A 458 -8.87 -10.37 -17.41
N PHE A 459 -8.48 -10.06 -16.17
CA PHE A 459 -9.21 -9.10 -15.35
C PHE A 459 -8.93 -7.68 -15.86
N ALA A 460 -9.94 -6.82 -15.84
CA ALA A 460 -9.78 -5.40 -16.14
C ALA A 460 -8.80 -4.77 -15.14
N PRO A 461 -7.66 -4.22 -15.59
CA PRO A 461 -6.70 -3.60 -14.69
C PRO A 461 -7.27 -2.35 -14.01
N PRO A 462 -6.85 -2.05 -12.76
CA PRO A 462 -7.19 -0.80 -12.12
C PRO A 462 -6.56 0.39 -12.87
N THR A 463 -7.09 1.60 -12.61
CA THR A 463 -6.47 2.83 -13.11
C THR A 463 -5.04 2.96 -12.59
N ALA A 464 -4.09 3.04 -13.52
CA ALA A 464 -2.68 3.20 -13.20
C ALA A 464 -2.30 4.68 -13.09
N VAL A 465 -1.43 5.01 -12.15
CA VAL A 465 -0.93 6.37 -11.94
C VAL A 465 0.50 6.45 -12.47
N ARG A 466 0.76 7.40 -13.37
CA ARG A 466 2.11 7.60 -13.91
C ARG A 466 3.11 7.89 -12.78
N SER A 467 4.33 7.40 -12.92
CA SER A 467 5.42 7.60 -11.95
C SER A 467 5.15 6.99 -10.56
N THR A 468 4.37 5.90 -10.53
CA THR A 468 4.16 5.01 -9.38
C THR A 468 4.57 3.56 -9.75
N ASP A 469 3.92 2.53 -9.20
CA ASP A 469 4.31 1.12 -9.31
C ASP A 469 3.96 0.45 -10.66
N GLY A 470 3.33 1.20 -11.57
CA GLY A 470 2.96 0.75 -12.91
C GLY A 470 1.50 0.35 -13.03
N ALA A 471 1.16 -0.43 -14.07
CA ALA A 471 -0.14 -1.06 -14.24
C ALA A 471 -0.03 -2.56 -13.94
N THR A 472 -0.63 -3.03 -12.85
CA THR A 472 -0.76 -4.46 -12.56
C THR A 472 -1.79 -5.08 -13.49
N ILE A 473 -1.34 -6.05 -14.27
CA ILE A 473 -2.13 -6.88 -15.17
C ILE A 473 -2.32 -8.22 -14.47
N THR A 474 -3.58 -8.54 -14.16
CA THR A 474 -3.93 -9.76 -13.46
C THR A 474 -4.73 -10.67 -14.39
N TYR A 475 -4.38 -11.95 -14.42
CA TYR A 475 -5.09 -12.95 -15.23
C TYR A 475 -5.12 -14.30 -14.53
N TRP A 476 -6.13 -15.08 -14.83
CA TRP A 476 -6.30 -16.43 -14.32
C TRP A 476 -6.06 -17.45 -15.44
N LEU A 477 -5.42 -18.57 -15.08
CA LEU A 477 -5.21 -19.73 -15.94
C LEU A 477 -5.70 -20.98 -15.21
N LYS A 478 -6.62 -21.75 -15.80
CA LYS A 478 -7.14 -22.97 -15.18
C LYS A 478 -6.07 -24.06 -15.01
N HIS A 479 -5.19 -24.14 -16.00
CA HIS A 479 -4.05 -25.05 -16.04
C HIS A 479 -2.79 -24.26 -16.42
N PRO A 480 -1.58 -24.77 -16.13
CA PRO A 480 -0.36 -24.10 -16.57
C PRO A 480 -0.35 -23.98 -18.10
N ALA A 481 -0.03 -22.79 -18.62
CA ALA A 481 0.00 -22.52 -20.05
C ALA A 481 1.38 -22.84 -20.66
N GLN A 482 1.42 -23.25 -21.93
CA GLN A 482 2.68 -23.47 -22.64
C GLN A 482 3.32 -22.17 -23.09
N ARG A 483 2.50 -21.24 -23.60
CA ARG A 483 2.93 -19.91 -24.05
C ARG A 483 1.98 -18.85 -23.54
N VAL A 484 2.55 -17.83 -22.90
CA VAL A 484 1.85 -16.61 -22.50
C VAL A 484 2.61 -15.41 -23.05
N SER A 485 1.91 -14.50 -23.70
CA SER A 485 2.43 -13.18 -24.06
C SER A 485 1.43 -12.09 -23.71
N ILE A 486 1.95 -10.92 -23.42
CA ILE A 486 1.15 -9.72 -23.12
C ILE A 486 1.57 -8.62 -24.08
N ASP A 487 0.62 -8.08 -24.83
CA ASP A 487 0.82 -6.87 -25.62
C ASP A 487 0.13 -5.69 -24.96
N ILE A 488 0.78 -4.54 -24.98
CA ILE A 488 0.20 -3.25 -24.64
C ILE A 488 -0.05 -2.49 -25.93
N LEU A 489 -1.27 -1.96 -26.08
CA LEU A 489 -1.72 -1.25 -27.26
C LEU A 489 -2.10 0.19 -26.90
N ASP A 490 -1.83 1.12 -27.82
CA ASP A 490 -2.36 2.49 -27.71
C ASP A 490 -3.84 2.56 -28.10
N ALA A 491 -4.43 3.75 -27.98
CA ALA A 491 -5.83 4.00 -28.32
C ALA A 491 -6.19 3.71 -29.80
N SER A 492 -5.21 3.63 -30.70
CA SER A 492 -5.41 3.27 -32.11
C SER A 492 -5.37 1.76 -32.36
N GLY A 493 -5.08 0.94 -31.34
CA GLY A 493 -4.91 -0.51 -31.46
C GLY A 493 -3.52 -0.92 -31.96
N ARG A 494 -2.54 0.00 -31.97
CA ARG A 494 -1.15 -0.33 -32.31
C ARG A 494 -0.42 -0.86 -31.08
N VAL A 495 0.29 -1.97 -31.23
CA VAL A 495 1.14 -2.53 -30.16
C VAL A 495 2.30 -1.57 -29.90
N ILE A 496 2.36 -1.04 -28.68
CA ILE A 496 3.43 -0.12 -28.22
C ILE A 496 4.51 -0.84 -27.41
N ARG A 497 4.19 -2.01 -26.84
CA ARG A 497 5.11 -2.89 -26.15
C ARG A 497 4.59 -4.32 -26.17
N ALA A 498 5.48 -5.28 -26.35
CA ALA A 498 5.17 -6.70 -26.36
C ALA A 498 6.09 -7.43 -25.37
N PHE A 499 5.49 -8.26 -24.51
CA PHE A 499 6.17 -9.10 -23.53
C PHE A 499 6.05 -10.55 -23.98
N LYS A 500 7.18 -11.11 -24.40
CA LYS A 500 7.24 -12.40 -25.11
C LYS A 500 7.24 -13.58 -24.14
N PRO A 501 6.81 -14.77 -24.58
CA PRO A 501 6.90 -15.98 -23.78
C PRO A 501 8.34 -16.28 -23.36
N ASP A 502 8.53 -16.85 -22.18
CA ASP A 502 9.83 -17.40 -21.80
C ASP A 502 10.20 -18.53 -22.76
N THR A 503 11.32 -18.35 -23.47
CA THR A 503 11.82 -19.33 -24.44
C THR A 503 12.84 -20.31 -23.82
N GLY A 504 13.12 -20.20 -22.52
CA GLY A 504 14.14 -21.01 -21.83
C GLY A 504 15.58 -20.68 -22.23
N LYS A 505 15.78 -19.73 -23.16
CA LYS A 505 17.08 -19.12 -23.47
C LYS A 505 17.13 -17.78 -22.75
N ALA A 506 18.02 -17.66 -21.76
CA ALA A 506 18.36 -16.36 -21.21
C ALA A 506 18.73 -15.44 -22.39
N ALA A 507 17.99 -14.34 -22.57
CA ALA A 507 18.43 -13.31 -23.49
C ALA A 507 19.84 -12.89 -23.03
N PRO A 508 20.84 -12.86 -23.92
CA PRO A 508 22.16 -12.32 -23.56
C PRO A 508 21.93 -10.96 -22.92
N ASP A 509 22.61 -10.68 -21.82
CA ASP A 509 22.51 -9.39 -21.13
C ASP A 509 22.97 -8.27 -22.09
N THR A 510 22.02 -7.72 -22.86
CA THR A 510 22.33 -6.96 -24.09
C THR A 510 22.88 -5.56 -23.83
N ALA A 511 22.92 -5.10 -22.57
CA ALA A 511 23.53 -3.83 -22.23
C ALA A 511 24.22 -3.89 -20.86
N ARG A 512 25.56 -4.02 -20.85
CA ARG A 512 26.38 -3.87 -19.64
C ARG A 512 26.60 -2.37 -19.37
N GLY A 513 25.59 -1.69 -18.84
CA GLY A 513 25.72 -0.29 -18.46
C GLY A 513 26.56 -0.15 -17.18
N GLY A 514 27.61 0.69 -17.21
CA GLY A 514 28.22 1.20 -15.99
C GLY A 514 27.16 1.92 -15.15
N PHE A 515 26.91 1.44 -13.93
CA PHE A 515 25.83 1.88 -13.03
C PHE A 515 24.39 1.59 -13.50
N GLY A 516 24.20 0.77 -14.54
CA GLY A 516 22.89 0.23 -14.93
C GLY A 516 22.42 -0.82 -13.93
N ARG A 517 21.53 -0.42 -13.02
CA ARG A 517 20.88 -1.33 -12.06
C ARG A 517 20.09 -2.39 -12.82
N GLY A 518 20.28 -3.66 -12.45
CA GLY A 518 19.69 -4.83 -13.11
C GLY A 518 18.18 -4.74 -13.31
N LYS A 519 17.70 -5.41 -14.36
CA LYS A 519 16.27 -5.62 -14.64
C LYS A 519 15.56 -6.09 -13.36
N LEU A 520 14.56 -5.34 -12.90
CA LEU A 520 13.52 -5.90 -12.05
C LEU A 520 12.43 -6.49 -12.95
N GLY A 521 12.13 -7.77 -12.74
CA GLY A 521 11.09 -8.52 -13.45
C GLY A 521 11.62 -9.33 -14.64
N SER A 522 11.12 -10.56 -14.79
CA SER A 522 11.26 -11.30 -16.04
C SER A 522 10.46 -10.57 -17.13
N ASP A 523 11.03 -10.41 -18.33
CA ASP A 523 10.28 -9.92 -19.50
C ASP A 523 9.16 -10.89 -19.93
N ALA A 524 9.13 -12.09 -19.34
CA ALA A 524 8.15 -13.11 -19.60
C ALA A 524 7.01 -13.06 -18.57
N PRO A 525 5.74 -13.00 -19.02
CA PRO A 525 4.59 -13.18 -18.14
C PRO A 525 4.60 -14.58 -17.49
N PRO A 526 4.17 -14.70 -16.21
CA PRO A 526 3.95 -16.00 -15.58
C PRO A 526 3.03 -16.92 -16.39
N LYS A 527 3.15 -18.24 -16.16
CA LYS A 527 2.36 -19.26 -16.87
C LYS A 527 1.83 -20.35 -15.97
N THR A 528 1.81 -20.10 -14.67
CA THR A 528 1.35 -21.05 -13.64
C THR A 528 -0.17 -21.11 -13.59
N ALA A 529 -0.72 -22.25 -13.17
CA ALA A 529 -2.16 -22.33 -12.88
C ALA A 529 -2.55 -21.40 -11.73
N GLY A 530 -3.78 -20.88 -11.75
CA GLY A 530 -4.30 -19.93 -10.78
C GLY A 530 -4.18 -18.47 -11.23
N ILE A 531 -4.22 -17.56 -10.26
CA ILE A 531 -4.08 -16.12 -10.49
C ILE A 531 -2.60 -15.80 -10.72
N ASN A 532 -2.32 -15.03 -11.76
CA ASN A 532 -1.00 -14.56 -12.15
C ASN A 532 -1.02 -13.03 -12.22
N HIS A 533 0.07 -12.41 -11.79
CA HIS A 533 0.27 -10.97 -11.85
C HIS A 533 1.46 -10.63 -12.76
N PHE A 534 1.32 -9.57 -13.54
CA PHE A 534 2.37 -9.03 -14.38
C PHE A 534 2.30 -7.51 -14.38
N VAL A 535 3.42 -6.81 -14.24
CA VAL A 535 3.43 -5.35 -14.16
C VAL A 535 3.93 -4.75 -15.46
N TRP A 536 3.09 -3.92 -16.09
CA TRP A 536 3.57 -2.98 -17.11
C TRP A 536 4.08 -1.72 -16.41
N ASP A 537 5.38 -1.46 -16.53
CA ASP A 537 6.09 -0.28 -16.01
C ASP A 537 5.66 1.07 -16.64
N LEU A 538 4.53 1.09 -17.36
CA LEU A 538 3.98 2.24 -18.08
C LEU A 538 4.93 2.83 -19.11
N ARG A 539 5.81 2.02 -19.72
CA ARG A 539 6.74 2.51 -20.76
C ARG A 539 6.53 1.86 -22.11
N TYR A 540 6.78 2.63 -23.16
CA TYR A 540 6.85 2.16 -24.54
C TYR A 540 8.04 1.23 -24.74
N ALA A 541 8.08 0.51 -25.87
CA ALA A 541 9.21 -0.34 -26.21
C ALA A 541 10.55 0.45 -26.19
N SER A 542 11.57 -0.18 -25.62
CA SER A 542 12.95 0.31 -25.63
C SER A 542 13.46 0.57 -27.04
N ALA A 543 14.44 1.46 -27.16
CA ALA A 543 15.22 1.60 -28.38
C ALA A 543 15.95 0.30 -28.70
N THR A 544 16.20 0.07 -30.00
CA THR A 544 17.00 -1.07 -30.48
C THR A 544 18.31 -1.18 -29.69
N SER A 545 18.66 -2.37 -29.23
CA SER A 545 19.95 -2.69 -28.59
C SER A 545 20.66 -3.81 -29.33
N PHE A 546 21.95 -3.98 -29.07
CA PHE A 546 22.74 -5.09 -29.60
C PHE A 546 23.64 -5.67 -28.50
N PRO A 547 24.07 -6.96 -28.61
CA PRO A 547 24.90 -7.59 -27.59
C PRO A 547 26.17 -6.81 -27.26
N SER A 548 26.53 -6.78 -25.98
CA SER A 548 27.71 -6.07 -25.45
C SER A 548 27.69 -4.55 -25.64
N MET A 549 26.52 -3.95 -25.85
CA MET A 549 26.42 -2.48 -25.89
C MET A 549 26.72 -1.90 -24.51
N ILE A 550 27.62 -0.92 -24.47
CA ILE A 550 27.99 -0.18 -23.26
C ILE A 550 27.61 1.28 -23.46
N LEU A 551 26.75 1.79 -22.59
CA LEU A 551 26.33 3.18 -22.55
C LEU A 551 26.67 3.77 -21.17
N TRP A 552 27.03 5.06 -21.15
CA TRP A 552 27.29 5.83 -19.94
C TRP A 552 26.26 6.93 -19.73
N GLY A 553 25.66 6.99 -18.55
CA GLY A 553 24.64 7.98 -18.22
C GLY A 553 23.40 7.94 -19.12
N ALA A 554 23.16 6.81 -19.78
CA ALA A 554 22.13 6.63 -20.80
C ALA A 554 21.45 5.26 -20.64
N SER A 555 20.24 5.15 -21.17
CA SER A 555 19.46 3.91 -21.22
C SER A 555 18.81 3.77 -22.60
N THR A 556 18.51 2.55 -23.00
CA THR A 556 17.63 2.30 -24.15
C THR A 556 16.15 2.25 -23.75
N GLN A 557 15.82 2.37 -22.47
CA GLN A 557 14.45 2.26 -21.99
C GLN A 557 13.50 3.21 -22.74
N GLY A 558 12.36 2.69 -23.16
CA GLY A 558 11.40 3.47 -23.94
C GLY A 558 10.71 4.54 -23.07
N PRO A 559 10.20 5.63 -23.69
CA PRO A 559 9.55 6.72 -22.97
C PRO A 559 8.37 6.26 -22.11
N ALA A 560 8.15 6.95 -20.99
CA ALA A 560 6.96 6.76 -20.17
C ALA A 560 5.68 7.16 -20.93
N ALA A 561 4.67 6.32 -20.83
CA ALA A 561 3.37 6.51 -21.44
C ALA A 561 2.70 7.78 -20.89
N PRO A 562 2.18 8.68 -21.74
CA PRO A 562 1.40 9.83 -21.29
C PRO A 562 0.03 9.38 -20.73
N PRO A 563 -0.62 10.19 -19.88
CA PRO A 563 -1.98 9.94 -19.44
C PRO A 563 -2.93 9.74 -20.63
N GLY A 564 -3.77 8.71 -20.56
CA GLY A 564 -4.66 8.30 -21.64
C GLY A 564 -5.17 6.87 -21.50
N THR A 565 -5.89 6.43 -22.53
CA THR A 565 -6.43 5.06 -22.62
C THR A 565 -5.53 4.18 -23.46
N TYR A 566 -5.26 2.99 -22.93
CA TYR A 566 -4.49 1.91 -23.52
C TYR A 566 -5.31 0.63 -23.47
N GLN A 567 -4.79 -0.43 -24.08
CA GLN A 567 -5.34 -1.78 -23.93
C GLN A 567 -4.23 -2.74 -23.57
N VAL A 568 -4.56 -3.74 -22.75
CA VAL A 568 -3.74 -4.91 -22.52
C VAL A 568 -4.36 -6.09 -23.27
N ARG A 569 -3.55 -6.83 -24.01
CA ARG A 569 -3.96 -8.05 -24.72
C ARG A 569 -3.13 -9.22 -24.22
N LEU A 570 -3.79 -10.16 -23.56
CA LEU A 570 -3.24 -11.45 -23.15
C LEU A 570 -3.43 -12.45 -24.28
N VAL A 571 -2.35 -13.16 -24.64
CA VAL A 571 -2.43 -14.36 -25.49
C VAL A 571 -1.90 -15.56 -24.70
N ALA A 572 -2.78 -16.51 -24.40
CA ALA A 572 -2.46 -17.73 -23.66
C ALA A 572 -2.88 -18.96 -24.49
N ASP A 573 -1.90 -19.76 -24.92
CA ASP A 573 -2.10 -20.96 -25.75
C ASP A 573 -3.07 -20.75 -26.94
N GLY A 574 -2.92 -19.61 -27.63
CA GLY A 574 -3.71 -19.24 -28.81
C GLY A 574 -5.02 -18.52 -28.50
N ARG A 575 -5.44 -18.43 -27.23
CA ARG A 575 -6.60 -17.63 -26.81
C ARG A 575 -6.18 -16.18 -26.58
N THR A 576 -6.94 -15.25 -27.16
CA THR A 576 -6.68 -13.81 -27.06
C THR A 576 -7.77 -13.15 -26.22
N LEU A 577 -7.38 -12.45 -25.16
CA LEU A 577 -8.26 -11.66 -24.29
C LEU A 577 -7.72 -10.22 -24.23
N THR A 578 -8.61 -9.23 -24.23
CA THR A 578 -8.24 -7.82 -24.22
C THR A 578 -9.03 -7.08 -23.15
N GLN A 579 -8.37 -6.18 -22.42
CA GLN A 579 -8.99 -5.28 -21.44
C GLN A 579 -8.46 -3.85 -21.59
N PRO A 580 -9.26 -2.82 -21.29
CA PRO A 580 -8.78 -1.44 -21.28
C PRO A 580 -7.85 -1.18 -20.09
N VAL A 581 -6.91 -0.26 -20.25
CA VAL A 581 -6.04 0.25 -19.19
C VAL A 581 -6.07 1.76 -19.22
N THR A 582 -6.43 2.39 -18.12
CA THR A 582 -6.42 3.85 -17.98
C THR A 582 -5.17 4.29 -17.24
N VAL A 583 -4.42 5.22 -17.81
CA VAL A 583 -3.27 5.86 -17.16
C VAL A 583 -3.62 7.31 -16.85
N VAL A 584 -3.49 7.70 -15.59
CA VAL A 584 -3.71 9.08 -15.13
C VAL A 584 -2.41 9.74 -14.68
N ARG A 585 -2.40 11.07 -14.69
CA ARG A 585 -1.32 11.87 -14.11
C ARG A 585 -1.24 11.63 -12.61
N ASN A 586 -0.03 11.66 -12.04
CA ASN A 586 0.15 11.72 -10.59
C ASN A 586 -0.44 13.02 -10.02
N PRO A 587 -1.46 12.96 -9.13
CA PRO A 587 -2.10 14.14 -8.59
C PRO A 587 -1.20 14.98 -7.67
N LEU A 588 -0.09 14.41 -7.16
CA LEU A 588 0.87 15.12 -6.31
C LEU A 588 1.68 16.19 -7.07
N PHE A 589 1.79 16.09 -8.39
CA PHE A 589 2.51 17.07 -9.21
C PHE A 589 1.56 18.16 -9.70
N THR A 590 1.13 19.05 -8.80
CA THR A 590 0.09 20.06 -9.06
C THR A 590 0.45 21.06 -10.17
N ASP A 591 1.73 21.26 -10.44
CA ASP A 591 2.30 22.15 -11.46
C ASP A 591 2.50 21.52 -12.85
N VAL A 592 2.30 20.20 -12.99
CA VAL A 592 2.50 19.47 -14.25
C VAL A 592 1.17 19.18 -14.93
N SER A 593 0.94 19.63 -16.16
CA SER A 593 -0.31 19.36 -16.88
C SER A 593 -0.25 18.09 -17.76
N ASN A 594 -1.41 17.55 -18.15
CA ASN A 594 -1.48 16.49 -19.16
C ASN A 594 -0.86 16.92 -20.51
N ALA A 595 -0.88 18.23 -20.83
CA ALA A 595 -0.27 18.76 -22.04
C ALA A 595 1.27 18.70 -21.97
N ASP A 596 1.85 19.00 -20.80
CA ASP A 596 3.28 18.91 -20.57
C ASP A 596 3.78 17.47 -20.74
N LEU A 597 3.05 16.50 -20.18
CA LEU A 597 3.39 15.08 -20.30
C LEU A 597 3.27 14.56 -21.74
N ARG A 598 2.30 15.06 -22.51
CA ARG A 598 2.21 14.76 -23.95
C ARG A 598 3.37 15.37 -24.73
N ALA A 599 3.77 16.60 -24.42
CA ALA A 599 4.93 17.24 -25.04
C ALA A 599 6.23 16.50 -24.68
N GLN A 600 6.37 16.05 -23.44
CA GLN A 600 7.46 15.21 -22.97
C GLN A 600 7.58 13.93 -23.78
N PHE A 601 6.47 13.18 -23.87
CA PHE A 601 6.40 11.96 -24.65
C PHE A 601 6.72 12.18 -26.13
N ALA A 602 6.15 13.23 -26.75
CA ALA A 602 6.33 13.52 -28.17
C ALA A 602 7.81 13.79 -28.53
N LEU A 603 8.58 14.46 -27.66
CA LEU A 603 10.02 14.61 -27.86
C LEU A 603 10.76 13.31 -27.55
N ALA A 604 10.47 12.66 -26.43
CA ALA A 604 11.14 11.45 -25.99
C ALA A 604 11.03 10.31 -27.01
N ILE A 605 9.87 10.12 -27.64
CA ILE A 605 9.67 9.07 -28.64
C ILE A 605 10.52 9.32 -29.91
N ARG A 606 10.67 10.57 -30.34
CA ARG A 606 11.57 10.95 -31.45
C ARG A 606 13.03 10.68 -31.11
N ILE A 607 13.45 10.97 -29.86
CA ILE A 607 14.81 10.67 -29.38
C ILE A 607 15.04 9.15 -29.36
N ARG A 608 14.08 8.37 -28.84
CA ARG A 608 14.12 6.90 -28.83
C ARG A 608 14.25 6.31 -30.23
N ASP A 609 13.48 6.83 -31.18
CA ASP A 609 13.51 6.36 -32.58
C ASP A 609 14.87 6.66 -33.22
N ARG A 610 15.46 7.83 -32.96
CA ARG A 610 16.82 8.17 -33.42
C ARG A 610 17.91 7.33 -32.76
N LEU A 611 17.76 7.00 -31.48
CA LEU A 611 18.66 6.06 -30.82
C LEU A 611 18.58 4.67 -31.47
N SER A 612 17.36 4.24 -31.83
CA SER A 612 17.14 2.96 -32.51
C SER A 612 17.78 2.95 -33.89
N GLU A 613 17.65 4.04 -34.66
CA GLU A 613 18.33 4.22 -35.95
C GLU A 613 19.86 4.12 -35.80
N ALA A 614 20.43 4.80 -34.81
CA ALA A 614 21.87 4.75 -34.54
C ALA A 614 22.33 3.32 -34.21
N ASN A 615 21.60 2.63 -33.34
CA ASN A 615 21.96 1.27 -32.94
C ASN A 615 21.71 0.26 -34.06
N GLN A 616 20.70 0.47 -34.91
CA GLN A 616 20.46 -0.36 -36.09
C GLN A 616 21.60 -0.22 -37.12
N ALA A 617 22.12 1.00 -37.34
CA ALA A 617 23.26 1.20 -38.23
C ALA A 617 24.49 0.37 -37.80
N VAL A 618 24.75 0.26 -36.49
CA VAL A 618 25.82 -0.60 -35.95
C VAL A 618 25.53 -2.08 -36.19
N ILE A 619 24.29 -2.53 -35.96
CA ILE A 619 23.87 -3.90 -36.22
C ILE A 619 24.07 -4.26 -37.70
N ASP A 620 23.66 -3.38 -38.60
CA ASP A 620 23.76 -3.59 -40.05
C ASP A 620 25.22 -3.70 -40.48
N VAL A 621 26.09 -2.80 -40.00
CA VAL A 621 27.54 -2.87 -40.25
C VAL A 621 28.11 -4.22 -39.80
N ARG A 622 27.82 -4.64 -38.56
CA ARG A 622 28.35 -5.90 -38.01
C ARG A 622 27.82 -7.12 -38.75
N ASN A 623 26.55 -7.12 -39.15
CA ASN A 623 25.94 -8.22 -39.91
C ASN A 623 26.52 -8.33 -41.31
N VAL A 624 26.78 -7.20 -41.98
CA VAL A 624 27.42 -7.18 -43.31
C VAL A 624 28.87 -7.65 -43.20
N ASN A 625 29.65 -7.09 -42.27
CA ASN A 625 31.04 -7.49 -42.06
C ASN A 625 31.16 -9.01 -41.76
N ALA A 626 30.30 -9.56 -40.90
CA ALA A 626 30.29 -11.00 -40.64
C ALA A 626 30.07 -11.85 -41.91
N GLN A 627 29.19 -11.40 -42.82
CA GLN A 627 28.94 -12.07 -44.10
C GLN A 627 30.11 -11.90 -45.08
N VAL A 628 30.72 -10.70 -45.14
CA VAL A 628 31.90 -10.42 -45.95
C VAL A 628 33.04 -11.34 -45.52
N GLN A 629 33.33 -11.42 -44.22
CA GLN A 629 34.37 -12.27 -43.67
C GLN A 629 34.11 -13.77 -43.90
N ASP A 630 32.86 -14.23 -43.83
CA ASP A 630 32.50 -15.61 -44.20
C ASP A 630 32.78 -15.90 -45.69
N ARG A 631 32.50 -14.95 -46.58
CA ARG A 631 32.77 -15.10 -48.02
C ARG A 631 34.27 -15.04 -48.34
N LEU A 632 35.01 -14.14 -47.71
CA LEU A 632 36.46 -14.04 -47.88
C LEU A 632 37.20 -15.30 -47.42
N LYS A 633 36.71 -15.99 -46.38
CA LYS A 633 37.26 -17.29 -45.96
C LYS A 633 37.05 -18.43 -46.95
N LYS A 634 36.16 -18.24 -47.94
CA LYS A 634 35.74 -19.26 -48.92
C LYS A 634 36.29 -19.00 -50.31
N SER A 635 37.12 -17.98 -50.50
CA SER A 635 37.62 -17.56 -51.81
C SER A 635 39.03 -16.96 -51.69
N ASP A 636 39.93 -17.40 -52.58
CA ASP A 636 41.29 -16.84 -52.71
C ASP A 636 41.37 -15.68 -53.73
N ASP A 637 40.22 -15.22 -54.26
CA ASP A 637 40.17 -14.12 -55.22
C ASP A 637 40.67 -12.79 -54.64
N ALA A 638 41.83 -12.32 -55.13
CA ALA A 638 42.48 -11.10 -54.66
C ALA A 638 41.61 -9.84 -54.84
N GLN A 639 40.79 -9.79 -55.91
CA GLN A 639 39.90 -8.65 -56.15
C GLN A 639 38.74 -8.62 -55.16
N LEU A 640 38.12 -9.78 -54.87
CA LEU A 640 37.09 -9.90 -53.83
C LEU A 640 37.66 -9.48 -52.47
N LYS A 641 38.89 -9.90 -52.16
CA LYS A 641 39.58 -9.49 -50.93
C LYS A 641 39.73 -7.97 -50.85
N ALA A 642 40.26 -7.33 -51.89
CA ALA A 642 40.45 -5.88 -51.90
C ALA A 642 39.12 -5.09 -51.76
N LEU A 643 38.05 -5.58 -52.39
CA LEU A 643 36.70 -5.00 -52.24
C LEU A 643 36.15 -5.19 -50.82
N GLY A 644 36.36 -6.36 -50.23
CA GLY A 644 35.97 -6.66 -48.84
C GLY A 644 36.71 -5.78 -47.83
N ASP A 645 38.03 -5.66 -47.97
CA ASP A 645 38.86 -4.81 -47.10
C ASP A 645 38.43 -3.33 -47.19
N THR A 646 38.09 -2.85 -48.39
CA THR A 646 37.59 -1.46 -48.62
C THR A 646 36.24 -1.25 -47.95
N LEU A 647 35.31 -2.17 -48.17
CA LEU A 647 33.97 -2.15 -47.58
C LEU A 647 34.03 -2.15 -46.05
N ASP A 648 34.84 -3.04 -45.47
CA ASP A 648 35.01 -3.15 -44.02
C ASP A 648 35.64 -1.88 -43.43
N ALA A 649 36.66 -1.30 -44.09
CA ALA A 649 37.28 -0.07 -43.63
C ALA A 649 36.30 1.12 -43.62
N HIS A 650 35.54 1.32 -44.70
CA HIS A 650 34.57 2.41 -44.79
C HIS A 650 33.40 2.22 -43.80
N ALA A 651 32.89 0.99 -43.66
CA ALA A 651 31.82 0.68 -42.71
C ALA A 651 32.28 0.83 -41.25
N ALA A 652 33.50 0.37 -40.91
CA ALA A 652 34.06 0.49 -39.57
C ALA A 652 34.29 1.96 -39.16
N ALA A 653 34.71 2.82 -40.10
CA ALA A 653 34.86 4.26 -39.84
C ALA A 653 33.53 4.90 -39.42
N ILE A 654 32.41 4.45 -40.01
CA ILE A 654 31.07 4.91 -39.64
C ILE A 654 30.66 4.36 -38.27
N GLU A 655 30.84 3.05 -38.04
CA GLU A 655 30.52 2.42 -36.74
C GLU A 655 31.21 3.15 -35.59
N GLN A 656 32.51 3.46 -35.71
CA GLN A 656 33.31 4.15 -34.70
C GLN A 656 32.89 5.60 -34.42
N ASN A 657 32.10 6.21 -35.32
CA ASN A 657 31.51 7.53 -35.11
C ASN A 657 30.11 7.45 -34.49
N VAL A 658 29.38 6.35 -34.74
CA VAL A 658 28.05 6.11 -34.18
C VAL A 658 28.12 5.52 -32.77
N TYR A 659 28.99 4.52 -32.54
CA TYR A 659 29.20 3.79 -31.29
C TYR A 659 30.69 3.71 -30.91
N GLN A 660 30.98 3.69 -29.61
CA GLN A 660 32.35 3.56 -29.09
C GLN A 660 32.76 2.08 -29.06
N VAL A 661 33.38 1.62 -30.15
CA VAL A 661 33.76 0.20 -30.33
C VAL A 661 34.86 -0.28 -29.37
N GLN A 662 35.60 0.63 -28.73
CA GLN A 662 36.66 0.29 -27.78
C GLN A 662 36.11 -0.12 -26.40
N ASN A 663 34.83 0.10 -26.13
CA ASN A 663 34.23 -0.25 -24.86
C ASN A 663 34.15 -1.77 -24.69
N GLN A 664 34.75 -2.27 -23.60
CA GLN A 664 34.70 -3.66 -23.14
C GLN A 664 34.18 -3.76 -21.69
N SER A 665 34.27 -2.67 -20.92
CA SER A 665 33.83 -2.53 -19.55
C SER A 665 32.93 -1.29 -19.34
N GLY A 666 32.05 -1.35 -18.35
CA GLY A 666 31.05 -0.30 -18.09
C GLY A 666 31.63 1.07 -17.72
N GLN A 667 32.90 1.16 -17.34
CA GLN A 667 33.59 2.43 -17.03
C GLN A 667 34.52 2.92 -18.16
N ASP A 668 34.69 2.16 -19.23
CA ASP A 668 35.48 2.57 -20.39
C ASP A 668 35.04 3.89 -21.04
N PRO A 669 33.76 4.30 -20.98
CA PRO A 669 33.36 5.64 -21.40
C PRO A 669 34.08 6.81 -20.70
N LEU A 670 34.80 6.57 -19.61
CA LEU A 670 35.71 7.55 -18.98
C LEU A 670 37.06 7.64 -19.70
N ASN A 671 37.52 6.54 -20.30
CA ASN A 671 38.77 6.45 -21.04
C ASN A 671 38.59 6.82 -22.52
N PHE A 672 37.43 6.49 -23.11
CA PHE A 672 37.14 6.69 -24.51
C PHE A 672 35.89 7.56 -24.68
N PRO A 673 35.96 8.69 -25.41
CA PRO A 673 34.82 9.59 -25.57
C PRO A 673 33.57 8.90 -26.11
N ILE A 674 32.43 9.16 -25.48
CA ILE A 674 31.14 8.66 -25.93
C ILE A 674 30.78 9.18 -27.34
N LYS A 675 30.08 8.34 -28.11
CA LYS A 675 29.70 8.59 -29.51
C LYS A 675 28.22 8.96 -29.65
N ILE A 676 27.78 9.17 -30.89
CA ILE A 676 26.46 9.76 -31.21
C ILE A 676 25.33 8.99 -30.54
N ASN A 677 25.34 7.64 -30.58
CA ASN A 677 24.27 6.83 -29.99
C ASN A 677 24.15 7.05 -28.47
N ASN A 678 25.26 7.07 -27.74
CA ASN A 678 25.25 7.32 -26.30
C ASN A 678 24.78 8.74 -25.99
N ARG A 679 25.20 9.76 -26.77
CA ARG A 679 24.75 11.14 -26.55
C ARG A 679 23.24 11.29 -26.73
N ILE A 680 22.68 10.64 -27.76
CA ILE A 680 21.22 10.57 -27.95
C ILE A 680 20.55 9.83 -26.78
N GLY A 681 21.12 8.72 -26.33
CA GLY A 681 20.61 7.98 -25.17
C GLY A 681 20.66 8.79 -23.86
N THR A 682 21.67 9.63 -23.66
CA THR A 682 21.74 10.53 -22.50
C THR A 682 20.65 11.60 -22.60
N LEU A 683 20.40 12.15 -23.79
CA LEU A 683 19.31 13.09 -24.00
C LEU A 683 17.94 12.45 -23.71
N LEU A 684 17.73 11.19 -24.13
CA LEU A 684 16.51 10.44 -23.81
C LEU A 684 16.33 10.33 -22.29
N SER A 685 17.36 9.88 -21.58
CA SER A 685 17.35 9.79 -20.11
C SER A 685 17.07 11.14 -19.44
N THR A 686 17.56 12.25 -20.00
CA THR A 686 17.32 13.59 -19.46
C THR A 686 15.88 14.04 -19.68
N VAL A 687 15.33 13.85 -20.88
CA VAL A 687 13.95 14.27 -21.20
C VAL A 687 12.93 13.44 -20.44
N ASP A 688 13.20 12.15 -20.24
CA ASP A 688 12.25 11.20 -19.66
C ASP A 688 12.35 11.10 -18.12
N ARG A 689 13.32 11.77 -17.49
CA ARG A 689 13.47 11.79 -16.03
C ARG A 689 12.52 12.80 -15.40
N GLY A 690 11.60 12.30 -14.57
CA GLY A 690 10.61 13.10 -13.85
C GLY A 690 9.41 13.49 -14.73
N ASP A 691 8.32 13.88 -14.08
CA ASP A 691 7.10 14.34 -14.75
C ASP A 691 7.22 15.84 -15.02
N GLY A 692 7.08 16.25 -16.28
CA GLY A 692 7.14 17.67 -16.60
C GLY A 692 7.35 17.96 -18.07
N ARG A 693 7.26 19.23 -18.43
CA ARG A 693 7.55 19.72 -19.78
C ARG A 693 9.05 19.53 -20.08
N PRO A 694 9.43 19.15 -21.32
CA PRO A 694 10.83 19.15 -21.71
C PRO A 694 11.50 20.50 -21.46
N ILE A 695 12.72 20.47 -20.93
CA ILE A 695 13.56 21.65 -20.82
C ILE A 695 13.80 22.26 -22.22
N ALA A 696 13.85 23.59 -22.29
CA ALA A 696 13.89 24.31 -23.57
C ALA A 696 15.08 23.93 -24.46
N SER A 697 16.22 23.55 -23.85
CA SER A 697 17.43 23.13 -24.58
C SER A 697 17.34 21.73 -25.19
N ALA A 698 16.38 20.89 -24.78
CA ALA A 698 16.31 19.50 -25.25
C ALA A 698 16.01 19.39 -26.76
N GLY A 699 15.12 20.24 -27.27
CA GLY A 699 14.79 20.29 -28.71
C GLY A 699 16.00 20.65 -29.58
N PRO A 700 16.67 21.79 -29.34
CA PRO A 700 17.87 22.17 -30.07
C PRO A 700 19.00 21.12 -30.01
N ILE A 701 19.23 20.49 -28.85
CA ILE A 701 20.23 19.42 -28.72
C ILE A 701 19.81 18.18 -29.52
N PHE A 702 18.52 17.83 -29.52
CA PHE A 702 18.00 16.73 -30.33
C PHE A 702 18.24 16.96 -31.82
N ASP A 703 17.98 18.16 -32.33
CA ASP A 703 18.16 18.50 -33.74
C ASP A 703 19.66 18.44 -34.12
N TYR A 704 20.55 18.95 -33.25
CA TYR A 704 22.00 18.86 -33.42
C TYR A 704 22.49 17.40 -33.51
N LEU A 705 22.11 16.56 -32.54
CA LEU A 705 22.53 15.15 -32.50
C LEU A 705 21.91 14.34 -33.65
N SER A 706 20.67 14.63 -34.03
CA SER A 706 20.01 14.01 -35.19
C SER A 706 20.72 14.38 -36.49
N GLY A 707 21.18 15.62 -36.63
CA GLY A 707 21.99 16.05 -37.76
C GLY A 707 23.31 15.29 -37.85
N GLN A 708 24.01 15.11 -36.73
CA GLN A 708 25.25 14.31 -36.70
C GLN A 708 25.01 12.85 -37.08
N LEU A 709 23.94 12.23 -36.57
CA LEU A 709 23.58 10.87 -36.95
C LEU A 709 23.28 10.77 -38.44
N LYS A 710 22.52 11.72 -39.01
CA LYS A 710 22.16 11.73 -40.42
C LYS A 710 23.39 11.74 -41.34
N VAL A 711 24.44 12.48 -40.99
CA VAL A 711 25.70 12.46 -41.75
C VAL A 711 26.29 11.05 -41.83
N GLN A 712 26.24 10.29 -40.73
CA GLN A 712 26.75 8.92 -40.66
C GLN A 712 25.83 7.92 -41.38
N THR A 713 24.51 8.04 -41.24
CA THR A 713 23.56 7.14 -41.91
C THR A 713 23.50 7.37 -43.42
N ASP A 714 23.61 8.63 -43.88
CA ASP A 714 23.75 8.95 -45.31
C ASP A 714 25.08 8.41 -45.88
N ALA A 715 26.17 8.47 -45.11
CA ALA A 715 27.45 7.88 -45.50
C ALA A 715 27.35 6.36 -45.60
N LEU A 716 26.68 5.71 -44.64
CA LEU A 716 26.48 4.27 -44.64
C LEU A 716 25.65 3.80 -45.84
N ALA A 717 24.58 4.54 -46.16
CA ALA A 717 23.77 4.26 -47.35
C ALA A 717 24.60 4.33 -48.64
N ARG A 718 25.55 5.27 -48.74
CA ARG A 718 26.48 5.34 -49.88
C ARG A 718 27.42 4.13 -49.93
N VAL A 719 28.03 3.75 -48.81
CA VAL A 719 28.89 2.55 -48.72
C VAL A 719 28.11 1.29 -49.14
N TRP A 720 26.83 1.18 -48.75
CA TRP A 720 25.97 0.07 -49.19
C TRP A 720 25.65 0.10 -50.68
N ALA A 721 25.41 1.29 -51.25
CA ALA A 721 25.11 1.45 -52.66
C ALA A 721 26.33 1.25 -53.58
N THR A 722 27.54 1.54 -53.11
CA THR A 722 28.78 1.44 -53.90
C THR A 722 29.56 0.18 -53.56
N ASP A 723 30.07 0.11 -52.34
CA ASP A 723 31.13 -0.83 -51.95
C ASP A 723 30.55 -2.22 -51.75
N LEU A 724 29.42 -2.32 -51.03
CA LEU A 724 28.70 -3.58 -50.87
C LEU A 724 28.13 -4.10 -52.20
N ALA A 725 27.64 -3.20 -53.06
CA ALA A 725 27.17 -3.58 -54.39
C ALA A 725 28.31 -4.14 -55.26
N ALA A 726 29.48 -3.50 -55.25
CA ALA A 726 30.67 -3.98 -55.97
C ALA A 726 31.17 -5.31 -55.41
N PHE A 727 31.25 -5.46 -54.09
CA PHE A 727 31.61 -6.72 -53.43
C PHE A 727 30.65 -7.85 -53.84
N ASN A 728 29.34 -7.62 -53.74
CA ASN A 728 28.32 -8.60 -54.13
C ASN A 728 28.38 -8.96 -55.62
N ALA A 729 28.63 -7.99 -56.50
CA ALA A 729 28.76 -8.24 -57.93
C ALA A 729 29.98 -9.12 -58.26
N ARG A 730 31.10 -8.96 -57.54
CA ARG A 730 32.25 -9.86 -57.67
C ARG A 730 31.97 -11.23 -57.05
N ALA A 731 31.40 -11.27 -55.85
CA ALA A 731 31.09 -12.49 -55.13
C ALA A 731 30.10 -13.41 -55.88
N ARG A 732 29.18 -12.86 -56.69
CA ARG A 732 28.26 -13.66 -57.52
C ARG A 732 28.90 -14.26 -58.78
N LYS A 733 30.03 -13.71 -59.23
CA LYS A 733 30.76 -14.21 -60.41
C LYS A 733 31.70 -15.36 -60.07
N LEU A 734 32.04 -15.49 -58.79
CA LEU A 734 32.78 -16.60 -58.20
C LEU A 734 31.76 -17.63 -57.70
#